data_AF-A0A1Z9QFN0-F1
#
_entry.id   AF-A0A1Z9QFN0-F1
#
_cell.length_a   1.000
_cell.length_b   1.000
_cell.length_c   1.000
_cell.angle_alpha   90.00
_cell.angle_beta   90.00
_cell.angle_gamma   90.00
#
_symmetry.space_group_name_H-M   'P 1'
#
loop_
_entity.id
_entity.type
_entity.pdbx_description
1 polymer ?
#
loop_
_entity_poly.entity_id
_entity_poly.type
_entity_poly.pdbx_seq_one_letter_code
_entity_poly.pdbx_strand_id
1 'polypeptide(L)'
;MPNHALAGTCNRWSRILITTLVATACSVATAQTGLGSGAANRPDSLAVGPVDIAAATEVAAEAEGRAVTLARLQEAIESRLATDLAATRKFTMVTRARLDTVLAEQSLAASGFVDADDPSTARSLRVAGVRWLAVPRIIDFEDLTRTRRFDGIERTVERRSIRLGLSVEILDTTTGVVGETAAVSLERSNTADENDRALPEGGDSTNRLIGAIAAEASAMVTCRVLDTAYPATVLAVGNGVVTFNRGDGGCVETGSTWIVSARGEALIDPDTGEALGYDETERGAVVVSNVGPRFSRARLTGGDAGKGDVIRPAPVGWSPPAAYAAAETRTAPAKSGDGARGAAARGSDPPTGLASLGPVAIVVRGDVEGLPANTAAALTANIGGALAAEGLAAVRPADLVESLRPGEADVAIESDASIARLAAAVGARSVMLVDLSTMDQQIRRVDVNGRRTSMRETVLRGGWRLLSSGTGAAEAGDYFAVRAGSMVSDGGGAARVEIDEDLAGRLYTEASRTIAGQLRADSAALSGASDPTGPDLGYLEIDVIIEGLSVPEIVSDGEDGWRITGTDLPVLEGGAEVALDGFVVCTTPCAIAAERGPHRMTITRNGAEAWSRSIMVLQGTESAPQRISVGLRLDDEERRRWVENASIFEGLKRDAALTAAEVARIRGFAQFLRQSGYRIDQKRDESIRVDTDEAPVIEQWNSFWNRW
;
A
#
# COMPACT_ATOMS: atom_id res chain seq x y z
N MET A 1 -92.18 -3.59 3.55
CA MET A 1 -93.00 -2.57 2.87
C MET A 1 -92.16 -1.30 2.75
N PRO A 2 -92.26 -0.57 1.63
CA PRO A 2 -91.72 -0.80 0.28
C PRO A 2 -90.33 -0.13 0.11
N ASN A 3 -89.42 -0.62 -0.73
CA ASN A 3 -89.37 -0.47 -2.20
C ASN A 3 -89.41 0.98 -2.69
N HIS A 4 -88.31 1.41 -3.32
CA HIS A 4 -88.16 2.03 -4.64
C HIS A 4 -86.92 2.94 -4.61
N ALA A 5 -86.05 3.08 -5.61
CA ALA A 5 -85.78 2.48 -6.91
C ALA A 5 -85.10 3.60 -7.73
N LEU A 6 -83.98 3.24 -8.38
CA LEU A 6 -83.53 3.69 -9.70
C LEU A 6 -82.66 4.94 -9.90
N ALA A 7 -81.73 4.69 -10.83
CA ALA A 7 -80.91 5.57 -11.66
C ALA A 7 -79.71 6.23 -10.97
N GLY A 8 -78.48 6.17 -11.48
CA GLY A 8 -78.01 5.73 -12.79
C GLY A 8 -76.79 6.57 -13.16
N THR A 9 -75.77 5.90 -13.70
CA THR A 9 -74.67 6.42 -14.53
C THR A 9 -73.50 7.21 -13.90
N CYS A 10 -72.36 6.53 -13.85
CA CYS A 10 -71.09 6.88 -14.49
C CYS A 10 -70.42 8.26 -14.21
N ASN A 11 -69.33 8.19 -13.46
CA ASN A 11 -67.95 8.28 -13.96
C ASN A 11 -67.06 9.36 -13.30
N ARG A 12 -65.89 8.87 -12.88
CA ARG A 12 -64.58 9.52 -12.72
C ARG A 12 -64.31 10.56 -11.60
N TRP A 13 -63.43 10.08 -10.72
CA TRP A 13 -62.17 10.68 -10.26
C TRP A 13 -62.21 11.66 -9.07
N SER A 14 -61.73 11.10 -7.94
CA SER A 14 -60.82 11.69 -6.95
C SER A 14 -61.12 13.08 -6.38
N ARG A 15 -61.43 13.13 -5.07
CA ARG A 15 -60.50 13.62 -4.03
C ARG A 15 -61.11 13.76 -2.62
N ILE A 16 -60.33 13.28 -1.65
CA ILE A 16 -60.11 13.76 -0.28
C ILE A 16 -61.16 13.40 0.80
N LEU A 17 -60.72 12.50 1.68
CA LEU A 17 -61.31 12.15 2.97
C LEU A 17 -60.43 12.80 4.05
N ILE A 18 -61.05 13.62 4.90
CA ILE A 18 -60.45 14.16 6.13
C ILE A 18 -60.87 13.24 7.27
N THR A 19 -59.91 12.65 7.98
CA THR A 19 -60.16 11.95 9.24
C THR A 19 -59.22 12.46 10.33
N THR A 20 -59.86 12.81 11.44
CA THR A 20 -59.33 13.46 12.63
C THR A 20 -58.43 12.50 13.43
N LEU A 21 -57.28 13.03 13.85
CA LEU A 21 -56.22 12.37 14.61
C LEU A 21 -56.57 12.37 16.11
N VAL A 22 -56.60 11.19 16.75
CA VAL A 22 -56.51 11.04 18.21
C VAL A 22 -55.21 10.27 18.48
N ALA A 23 -54.22 10.96 19.03
CA ALA A 23 -52.91 10.42 19.34
C ALA A 23 -52.92 9.76 20.73
N THR A 24 -52.91 8.44 20.76
CA THR A 24 -52.51 7.64 21.92
C THR A 24 -50.99 7.68 22.03
N ALA A 25 -50.49 8.24 23.12
CA ALA A 25 -49.07 8.25 23.46
C ALA A 25 -48.61 6.82 23.81
N CYS A 26 -48.08 6.09 22.83
CA CYS A 26 -47.22 4.94 23.08
C CYS A 26 -45.87 5.45 23.58
N SER A 27 -45.57 5.15 24.84
CA SER A 27 -44.23 5.23 25.42
C SER A 27 -43.31 4.32 24.62
N VAL A 28 -42.57 4.89 23.67
CA VAL A 28 -41.49 4.18 22.99
C VAL A 28 -40.40 3.99 24.02
N ALA A 29 -40.34 2.80 24.61
CA ALA A 29 -39.15 2.34 25.31
C ALA A 29 -37.99 2.48 24.32
N THR A 30 -37.09 3.42 24.60
CA THR A 30 -35.82 3.58 23.91
C THR A 30 -35.10 2.25 23.97
N ALA A 31 -35.11 1.51 22.85
CA ALA A 31 -34.20 0.41 22.64
C ALA A 31 -32.81 0.95 22.93
N GLN A 32 -32.15 0.39 23.95
CA GLN A 32 -30.76 0.67 24.24
C GLN A 32 -29.97 0.39 22.96
N THR A 33 -29.50 1.45 22.32
CA THR A 33 -28.59 1.40 21.19
C THR A 33 -27.36 0.61 21.60
N GLY A 34 -27.20 -0.59 21.04
CA GLY A 34 -26.11 -1.49 21.36
C GLY A 34 -24.72 -0.86 21.15
N LEU A 35 -23.74 -1.41 21.86
CA LEU A 35 -22.31 -1.15 21.68
C LEU A 35 -21.97 -1.29 20.19
N GLY A 36 -21.57 -0.21 19.52
CA GLY A 36 -21.07 -0.24 18.14
C GLY A 36 -21.98 0.28 17.03
N SER A 37 -23.27 0.56 17.28
CA SER A 37 -24.17 1.10 16.22
C SER A 37 -23.75 2.46 15.66
N GLY A 38 -23.01 3.27 16.42
CA GLY A 38 -22.41 4.52 15.96
C GLY A 38 -21.12 4.36 15.14
N ALA A 39 -20.57 3.14 15.03
CA ALA A 39 -19.40 2.85 14.20
C ALA A 39 -19.80 2.63 12.74
N ALA A 40 -20.90 1.93 12.47
CA ALA A 40 -21.35 1.60 11.11
C ALA A 40 -21.70 2.83 10.23
N ASN A 41 -21.81 4.02 10.82
CA ASN A 41 -22.16 5.27 10.14
C ASN A 41 -20.96 6.21 9.91
N ARG A 42 -19.72 5.74 10.15
CA ARG A 42 -18.49 6.49 9.82
C ARG A 42 -18.00 6.10 8.43
N PRO A 43 -17.60 7.07 7.60
CA PRO A 43 -17.28 6.83 6.19
C PRO A 43 -16.03 5.98 5.97
N ASP A 44 -15.08 5.98 6.92
CA ASP A 44 -13.79 5.31 6.75
C ASP A 44 -13.57 4.19 7.77
N SER A 45 -13.40 2.97 7.23
CA SER A 45 -13.00 1.77 7.96
C SER A 45 -11.48 1.63 8.01
N LEU A 46 -10.93 1.42 9.20
CA LEU A 46 -9.51 1.27 9.48
C LEU A 46 -9.25 -0.07 10.18
N ALA A 47 -8.21 -0.79 9.79
CA ALA A 47 -7.66 -1.89 10.56
C ALA A 47 -6.23 -1.58 10.98
N VAL A 48 -5.81 -2.15 12.11
CA VAL A 48 -4.42 -2.16 12.55
C VAL A 48 -3.87 -3.55 12.28
N GLY A 49 -2.78 -3.63 11.51
CA GLY A 49 -2.01 -4.84 11.29
C GLY A 49 -1.21 -5.23 12.54
N PRO A 50 -0.61 -6.43 12.56
CA PRO A 50 0.33 -6.79 13.61
C PRO A 50 1.49 -5.79 13.67
N VAL A 51 2.02 -5.53 14.87
CA VAL A 51 3.22 -4.70 15.01
C VAL A 51 4.41 -5.52 14.56
N ASP A 52 5.05 -5.07 13.49
CA ASP A 52 6.26 -5.70 12.95
C ASP A 52 7.51 -5.18 13.69
N ILE A 53 8.59 -5.95 13.69
CA ILE A 53 9.89 -5.57 14.24
C ILE A 53 10.91 -5.62 13.09
N ALA A 54 11.66 -4.54 12.90
CA ALA A 54 12.74 -4.56 11.94
C ALA A 54 13.77 -5.63 12.34
N ALA A 55 14.16 -6.51 11.41
CA ALA A 55 15.08 -7.62 11.67
C ALA A 55 16.40 -7.19 12.36
N ALA A 56 16.88 -5.98 12.04
CA ALA A 56 18.04 -5.40 12.71
C ALA A 56 17.83 -5.20 14.22
N THR A 57 16.66 -4.67 14.58
CA THR A 57 16.24 -4.42 15.95
C THR A 57 16.02 -5.72 16.71
N GLU A 58 15.46 -6.74 16.06
CA GLU A 58 15.26 -8.06 16.67
C GLU A 58 16.61 -8.73 17.02
N VAL A 59 17.53 -8.80 16.05
CA VAL A 59 18.87 -9.37 16.25
C VAL A 59 19.65 -8.59 17.32
N ALA A 60 19.56 -7.25 17.33
CA ALA A 60 20.20 -6.43 18.35
C ALA A 60 19.63 -6.73 19.75
N ALA A 61 18.30 -6.81 19.88
CA ALA A 61 17.66 -7.15 21.15
C ALA A 61 18.00 -8.58 21.61
N GLU A 62 18.15 -9.55 20.69
CA GLU A 62 18.60 -10.90 21.02
C GLU A 62 20.05 -10.93 21.51
N ALA A 63 20.96 -10.26 20.80
CA ALA A 63 22.37 -10.18 21.16
C ALA A 63 22.57 -9.58 22.57
N GLU A 64 21.70 -8.65 22.98
CA GLU A 64 21.72 -8.00 24.30
C GLU A 64 20.91 -8.73 25.39
N GLY A 65 20.28 -9.87 25.06
CA GLY A 65 19.39 -10.60 25.98
C GLY A 65 18.11 -9.82 26.33
N ARG A 66 17.67 -8.90 25.48
CA ARG A 66 16.49 -8.04 25.64
C ARG A 66 15.30 -8.40 24.74
N ALA A 67 15.38 -9.48 23.98
CA ALA A 67 14.28 -10.00 23.14
C ALA A 67 12.94 -10.10 23.88
N VAL A 68 12.95 -10.55 25.14
CA VAL A 68 11.73 -10.63 25.97
C VAL A 68 11.14 -9.24 26.26
N THR A 69 11.99 -8.23 26.52
CA THR A 69 11.52 -6.85 26.74
C THR A 69 10.91 -6.28 25.46
N LEU A 70 11.57 -6.51 24.32
CA LEU A 70 11.11 -6.07 23.00
C LEU A 70 9.76 -6.71 22.63
N ALA A 71 9.62 -8.02 22.78
CA ALA A 71 8.37 -8.74 22.52
C ALA A 71 7.21 -8.21 23.40
N ARG A 72 7.49 -7.91 24.67
CA ARG A 72 6.48 -7.33 25.58
C ARG A 72 6.12 -5.90 25.20
N LEU A 73 7.05 -5.13 24.64
CA LEU A 73 6.81 -3.79 24.14
C LEU A 73 5.96 -3.84 22.86
N GLN A 74 6.26 -4.75 21.93
CA GLN A 74 5.49 -5.01 20.72
C GLN A 74 4.02 -5.34 21.06
N GLU A 75 3.79 -6.31 21.94
CA GLU A 75 2.44 -6.69 22.39
C GLU A 75 1.70 -5.52 23.07
N ALA A 76 2.42 -4.73 23.88
CA ALA A 76 1.86 -3.56 24.54
C ALA A 76 1.46 -2.45 23.55
N ILE A 77 2.24 -2.23 22.49
CA ILE A 77 1.94 -1.27 21.43
C ILE A 77 0.74 -1.76 20.61
N GLU A 78 0.71 -3.03 20.21
CA GLU A 78 -0.37 -3.59 19.40
C GLU A 78 -1.74 -3.45 20.09
N SER A 79 -1.80 -3.85 21.37
CA SER A 79 -3.01 -3.77 22.19
C SER A 79 -3.50 -2.33 22.38
N ARG A 80 -2.57 -1.37 22.48
CA ARG A 80 -2.88 0.04 22.72
C ARG A 80 -3.25 0.79 21.44
N LEU A 81 -2.52 0.60 20.35
CA LEU A 81 -2.72 1.37 19.12
C LEU A 81 -4.13 1.19 18.55
N ALA A 82 -4.63 -0.06 18.52
CA ALA A 82 -6.01 -0.33 18.11
C ALA A 82 -7.03 0.34 19.05
N THR A 83 -6.75 0.36 20.36
CA THR A 83 -7.61 0.97 21.38
C THR A 83 -7.64 2.49 21.27
N ASP A 84 -6.48 3.12 21.10
CA ASP A 84 -6.33 4.57 21.01
C ASP A 84 -6.97 5.09 19.71
N LEU A 85 -6.72 4.43 18.57
CA LEU A 85 -7.40 4.72 17.31
C LEU A 85 -8.92 4.55 17.40
N ALA A 86 -9.40 3.53 18.12
CA ALA A 86 -10.84 3.37 18.38
C ALA A 86 -11.40 4.50 19.25
N ALA A 87 -10.65 4.94 20.27
CA ALA A 87 -11.04 6.00 21.20
C ALA A 87 -11.21 7.36 20.51
N THR A 88 -10.53 7.58 19.38
CA THR A 88 -10.72 8.78 18.54
C THR A 88 -12.15 8.95 18.01
N ARG A 89 -12.90 7.84 17.87
CA ARG A 89 -14.24 7.77 17.28
C ARG A 89 -14.32 8.35 15.85
N LYS A 90 -13.20 8.42 15.11
CA LYS A 90 -13.16 8.86 13.70
C LYS A 90 -13.28 7.70 12.72
N PHE A 91 -12.78 6.54 13.11
CA PHE A 91 -12.73 5.35 12.26
C PHE A 91 -13.75 4.28 12.67
N THR A 92 -14.17 3.47 11.70
CA THR A 92 -14.78 2.17 11.97
C THR A 92 -13.67 1.15 12.09
N MET A 93 -13.32 0.78 13.33
CA MET A 93 -12.24 -0.17 13.57
C MET A 93 -12.68 -1.59 13.19
N VAL A 94 -11.88 -2.25 12.36
CA VAL A 94 -12.07 -3.66 12.00
C VAL A 94 -10.90 -4.46 12.57
N THR A 95 -11.21 -5.53 13.30
CA THR A 95 -10.19 -6.40 13.88
C THR A 95 -9.54 -7.28 12.82
N ARG A 96 -8.21 -7.33 12.83
CA ARG A 96 -7.41 -8.29 12.04
C ARG A 96 -6.65 -9.25 12.96
N ALA A 97 -6.07 -8.74 14.04
CA ALA A 97 -5.35 -9.54 15.04
C ALA A 97 -6.22 -10.60 15.75
N ARG A 98 -7.55 -10.39 15.86
CA ARG A 98 -8.49 -11.36 16.49
C ARG A 98 -9.47 -11.98 15.50
N LEU A 99 -9.06 -12.11 14.24
CA LEU A 99 -9.92 -12.66 13.19
C LEU A 99 -10.27 -14.13 13.46
N ASP A 100 -9.33 -14.89 14.01
CA ASP A 100 -9.50 -16.27 14.48
C ASP A 100 -10.69 -16.42 15.45
N THR A 101 -10.81 -15.52 16.43
CA THR A 101 -11.89 -15.51 17.42
C THR A 101 -13.23 -15.22 16.75
N VAL A 102 -13.25 -14.30 15.78
CA VAL A 102 -14.46 -13.98 14.99
C VAL A 102 -14.88 -15.15 14.11
N LEU A 103 -13.92 -15.83 13.47
CA LEU A 103 -14.18 -17.00 12.64
C LEU A 103 -14.64 -18.20 13.48
N ALA A 104 -14.10 -18.37 14.69
CA ALA A 104 -14.57 -19.37 15.65
C ALA A 104 -16.03 -19.13 16.04
N GLU A 105 -16.41 -17.89 16.35
CA GLU A 105 -17.82 -17.53 16.63
C GLU A 105 -18.73 -17.78 15.41
N GLN A 106 -18.26 -17.44 14.20
CA GLN A 106 -19.00 -17.75 12.97
C GLN A 106 -19.16 -19.26 12.73
N SER A 107 -18.15 -20.05 13.07
CA SER A 107 -18.22 -21.52 13.00
C SER A 107 -19.21 -22.10 14.02
N LEU A 108 -19.28 -21.51 15.21
CA LEU A 108 -20.27 -21.87 16.22
C LEU A 108 -21.68 -21.54 15.72
N ALA A 109 -21.87 -20.37 15.12
CA ALA A 109 -23.13 -20.02 14.46
C ALA A 109 -23.50 -20.99 13.33
N ALA A 110 -22.52 -21.42 12.52
CA ALA A 110 -22.73 -22.36 11.42
C ALA A 110 -22.94 -23.82 11.87
N SER A 111 -22.57 -24.17 13.11
CA SER A 111 -22.66 -25.54 13.64
C SER A 111 -24.09 -25.98 13.98
N GLY A 112 -25.05 -25.06 13.99
CA GLY A 112 -26.44 -25.31 14.41
C GLY A 112 -26.67 -25.26 15.92
N PHE A 113 -25.65 -24.91 16.72
CA PHE A 113 -25.81 -24.66 18.17
C PHE A 113 -26.42 -23.28 18.49
N VAL A 114 -26.50 -22.38 17.50
CA VAL A 114 -27.07 -21.03 17.62
C VAL A 114 -28.32 -20.94 16.75
N ASP A 115 -29.33 -20.21 17.21
CA ASP A 115 -30.57 -19.97 16.44
C ASP A 115 -30.25 -19.19 15.16
N ALA A 116 -30.52 -19.79 13.99
CA ALA A 116 -30.23 -19.19 12.69
C ALA A 116 -31.14 -17.98 12.38
N ASP A 117 -32.29 -17.89 13.02
CA ASP A 117 -33.27 -16.82 12.79
C ASP A 117 -33.04 -15.59 13.70
N ASP A 118 -32.11 -15.67 14.66
CA ASP A 118 -31.72 -14.54 15.49
C ASP A 118 -30.93 -13.50 14.64
N PRO A 119 -31.37 -12.23 14.56
CA PRO A 119 -30.68 -11.17 13.83
C PRO A 119 -29.23 -10.91 14.29
N SER A 120 -28.89 -11.32 15.52
CA SER A 120 -27.55 -11.20 16.10
C SER A 120 -26.62 -12.37 15.76
N THR A 121 -27.13 -13.42 15.10
CA THR A 121 -26.34 -14.59 14.70
C THR A 121 -25.25 -14.20 13.70
N ALA A 122 -24.02 -14.60 14.02
CA ALA A 122 -22.85 -14.34 13.19
C ALA A 122 -22.98 -15.03 11.84
N ARG A 123 -22.73 -14.29 10.75
CA ARG A 123 -22.84 -14.83 9.39
C ARG A 123 -21.48 -15.37 8.96
N SER A 124 -21.46 -16.65 8.58
CA SER A 124 -20.24 -17.31 8.12
C SER A 124 -19.59 -16.59 6.93
N LEU A 125 -18.26 -16.43 7.00
CA LEU A 125 -17.39 -15.81 6.01
C LEU A 125 -17.73 -14.34 5.67
N ARG A 126 -18.50 -13.65 6.53
CA ARG A 126 -18.78 -12.22 6.37
C ARG A 126 -17.97 -11.40 7.36
N VAL A 127 -16.78 -11.01 6.94
CA VAL A 127 -15.90 -10.08 7.65
C VAL A 127 -16.07 -8.69 7.03
N ALA A 128 -16.04 -7.64 7.85
CA ALA A 128 -16.12 -6.27 7.35
C ALA A 128 -14.93 -5.97 6.41
N GLY A 129 -15.24 -5.33 5.28
CA GLY A 129 -14.24 -4.72 4.42
C GLY A 129 -13.51 -3.60 5.18
N VAL A 130 -12.26 -3.36 4.80
CA VAL A 130 -11.44 -2.27 5.32
C VAL A 130 -11.00 -1.45 4.14
N ARG A 131 -10.92 -0.13 4.31
CA ARG A 131 -10.43 0.80 3.29
C ARG A 131 -8.97 1.14 3.56
N TRP A 132 -8.66 1.44 4.81
CA TRP A 132 -7.34 1.84 5.27
C TRP A 132 -6.73 0.78 6.19
N LEU A 133 -5.47 0.43 5.97
CA LEU A 133 -4.73 -0.49 6.83
C LEU A 133 -3.52 0.23 7.44
N ALA A 134 -3.48 0.34 8.76
CA ALA A 134 -2.33 0.86 9.49
C ALA A 134 -1.36 -0.28 9.81
N VAL A 135 -0.12 -0.19 9.34
CA VAL A 135 0.94 -1.18 9.53
C VAL A 135 2.03 -0.58 10.43
N PRO A 136 2.00 -0.84 11.73
CA PRO A 136 3.04 -0.38 12.66
C PRO A 136 4.30 -1.26 12.59
N ARG A 137 5.48 -0.63 12.64
CA ARG A 137 6.79 -1.28 12.64
C ARG A 137 7.73 -0.63 13.65
N ILE A 138 8.32 -1.43 14.54
CA ILE A 138 9.40 -1.01 15.44
C ILE A 138 10.71 -1.00 14.64
N ILE A 139 11.27 0.18 14.43
CA ILE A 139 12.49 0.39 13.63
C ILE A 139 13.76 0.55 14.48
N ASP A 140 13.60 0.89 15.76
CA ASP A 140 14.70 1.11 16.69
C ASP A 140 14.26 0.73 18.11
N PHE A 141 15.14 0.11 18.86
CA PHE A 141 14.92 -0.27 20.27
C PHE A 141 16.27 -0.35 20.98
N GLU A 142 16.45 0.50 22.00
CA GLU A 142 17.60 0.42 22.90
C GLU A 142 17.10 0.29 24.34
N ASP A 143 17.73 -0.56 25.14
CA ASP A 143 17.37 -0.75 26.56
C ASP A 143 18.61 -0.69 27.46
N LEU A 144 19.03 0.54 27.76
CA LEU A 144 20.28 0.86 28.43
C LEU A 144 20.13 0.89 29.94
N THR A 145 20.92 0.09 30.67
CA THR A 145 20.98 0.13 32.14
C THR A 145 22.32 0.71 32.59
N ARG A 146 22.29 1.86 33.26
CA ARG A 146 23.47 2.53 33.82
C ARG A 146 23.53 2.26 35.33
N THR A 147 24.52 1.49 35.76
CA THR A 147 24.76 1.19 37.17
C THR A 147 25.81 2.14 37.74
N ARG A 148 25.52 2.77 38.87
CA ARG A 148 26.47 3.58 39.65
C ARG A 148 26.60 3.01 41.04
N ARG A 149 27.77 2.49 41.37
CA ARG A 149 28.11 2.03 42.72
C ARG A 149 28.81 3.15 43.49
N PHE A 150 28.29 3.48 44.67
CA PHE A 150 28.88 4.46 45.58
C PHE A 150 29.66 3.73 46.67
N ASP A 151 30.94 3.48 46.42
CA ASP A 151 31.83 2.91 47.42
C ASP A 151 32.07 3.92 48.56
N GLY A 152 31.64 3.56 49.77
CA GLY A 152 31.63 4.41 50.97
C GLY A 152 30.28 4.46 51.70
N ILE A 153 29.18 4.16 51.00
CA ILE A 153 27.82 4.04 51.59
C ILE A 153 27.09 2.76 51.16
N GLU A 154 27.81 1.81 50.55
CA GLU A 154 27.30 0.50 50.11
C GLU A 154 25.98 0.61 49.32
N ARG A 155 25.87 1.63 48.47
CA ARG A 155 24.65 1.95 47.71
C ARG A 155 24.87 1.78 46.22
N THR A 156 23.96 1.05 45.57
CA THR A 156 23.91 0.90 44.12
C THR A 156 22.71 1.63 43.56
N VAL A 157 22.94 2.54 42.60
CA VAL A 157 21.86 3.22 41.88
C VAL A 157 21.87 2.75 40.43
N GLU A 158 20.72 2.26 39.97
CA GLU A 158 20.53 1.85 38.58
C GLU A 158 19.59 2.81 37.87
N ARG A 159 20.01 3.29 36.70
CA ARG A 159 19.17 4.08 35.81
C ARG A 159 18.98 3.34 34.51
N ARG A 160 17.75 2.93 34.23
CA ARG A 160 17.37 2.29 32.96
C ARG A 160 16.79 3.33 32.00
N SER A 161 17.19 3.31 30.74
CA SER A 161 16.66 4.15 29.67
C SER A 161 16.23 3.25 28.52
N ILE A 162 14.98 3.36 28.08
CA ILE A 162 14.48 2.67 26.91
C ILE A 162 14.23 3.72 25.81
N ARG A 163 14.83 3.49 24.64
CA ARG A 163 14.55 4.23 23.41
C ARG A 163 13.73 3.34 22.48
N LEU A 164 12.76 3.94 21.79
CA LEU A 164 11.89 3.28 20.83
C LEU A 164 11.72 4.15 19.59
N GLY A 165 11.97 3.59 18.41
CA GLY A 165 11.53 4.13 17.13
C GLY A 165 10.36 3.31 16.59
N LEU A 166 9.24 3.96 16.30
CA LEU A 166 8.03 3.35 15.74
C LEU A 166 7.64 4.09 14.47
N SER A 167 7.52 3.38 13.35
CA SER A 167 6.89 3.89 12.12
C SER A 167 5.53 3.24 11.93
N VAL A 168 4.58 3.98 11.35
CA VAL A 168 3.27 3.45 10.96
C VAL A 168 2.96 3.91 9.55
N GLU A 169 2.66 2.95 8.68
CA GLU A 169 2.26 3.20 7.29
C GLU A 169 0.75 3.01 7.16
N ILE A 170 0.06 3.95 6.53
CA ILE A 170 -1.37 3.86 6.23
C ILE A 170 -1.54 3.52 4.76
N LEU A 171 -2.03 2.32 4.48
CA LEU A 171 -2.21 1.78 3.13
C LEU A 171 -3.68 1.89 2.70
N ASP A 172 -3.94 2.34 1.47
CA ASP A 172 -5.24 2.13 0.83
C ASP A 172 -5.29 0.70 0.29
N THR A 173 -6.20 -0.11 0.85
CA THR A 173 -6.37 -1.52 0.47
C THR A 173 -6.91 -1.74 -0.95
N THR A 174 -7.42 -0.68 -1.60
CA THR A 174 -7.94 -0.74 -2.96
C THR A 174 -6.83 -0.58 -3.99
N THR A 175 -5.91 0.37 -3.75
CA THR A 175 -4.85 0.74 -4.70
C THR A 175 -3.48 0.21 -4.31
N GLY A 176 -3.30 -0.24 -3.06
CA GLY A 176 -2.00 -0.63 -2.50
C GLY A 176 -1.06 0.56 -2.27
N VAL A 177 -1.53 1.79 -2.46
CA VAL A 177 -0.73 3.01 -2.30
C VAL A 177 -0.57 3.33 -0.82
N VAL A 178 0.66 3.59 -0.41
CA VAL A 178 0.95 4.19 0.90
C VAL A 178 0.43 5.62 0.86
N GLY A 179 -0.65 5.89 1.60
CA GLY A 179 -1.22 7.21 1.66
C GLY A 179 -0.40 8.13 2.56
N GLU A 180 -0.12 7.69 3.79
CA GLU A 180 0.58 8.52 4.78
C GLU A 180 1.42 7.66 5.71
N THR A 181 2.65 8.12 5.99
CA THR A 181 3.57 7.47 6.93
C THR A 181 3.83 8.38 8.12
N ALA A 182 3.60 7.87 9.33
CA ALA A 182 3.91 8.54 10.59
C ALA A 182 5.08 7.84 11.28
N ALA A 183 6.23 8.52 11.39
CA ALA A 183 7.37 8.04 12.18
C ALA A 183 7.52 8.82 13.49
N VAL A 184 7.76 8.11 14.58
CA VAL A 184 7.89 8.65 15.93
C VAL A 184 9.11 8.02 16.61
N SER A 185 9.96 8.85 17.21
CA SER A 185 11.11 8.40 18.04
C SER A 185 10.93 8.90 19.47
N LEU A 186 11.18 8.01 20.44
CA LEU A 186 10.84 8.18 21.84
C LEU A 186 11.98 7.71 22.74
N GLU A 187 12.25 8.45 23.81
CA GLU A 187 13.16 8.03 24.87
C GLU A 187 12.53 8.27 26.26
N ARG A 188 12.60 7.25 27.12
CA ARG A 188 12.16 7.33 28.52
C ARG A 188 13.17 6.66 29.44
N SER A 189 13.44 7.32 30.56
CA SER A 189 14.35 6.79 31.59
C SER A 189 13.67 6.70 32.95
N ASN A 190 13.94 5.63 33.68
CA ASN A 190 13.53 5.43 35.06
C ASN A 190 14.78 5.22 35.94
N THR A 191 14.79 5.82 37.12
CA THR A 191 15.87 5.65 38.10
C THR A 191 15.33 4.86 39.28
N ALA A 192 15.99 3.76 39.63
CA ALA A 192 15.62 2.92 40.76
C ALA A 192 16.81 2.82 41.74
N ASP A 193 16.54 3.05 43.03
CA ASP A 193 17.49 2.79 44.11
C ASP A 193 17.39 1.34 44.59
N GLU A 194 18.47 0.81 45.17
CA GLU A 194 18.48 -0.53 45.78
C GLU A 194 17.42 -0.67 46.89
N ASN A 195 17.08 0.44 47.58
CA ASN A 195 16.00 0.51 48.57
C ASN A 195 14.58 0.57 47.97
N ASP A 196 14.41 1.03 46.73
CA ASP A 196 13.10 1.03 46.06
C ASP A 196 12.70 -0.38 45.57
N ARG A 197 13.67 -1.27 45.42
CA ARG A 197 13.42 -2.70 45.14
C ARG A 197 13.04 -3.50 46.40
N ALA A 198 13.33 -2.97 47.60
CA ALA A 198 13.05 -3.60 48.88
C ALA A 198 11.65 -3.25 49.46
N LEU A 199 10.92 -2.32 48.84
CA LEU A 199 9.55 -1.98 49.23
C LEU A 199 8.55 -2.92 48.51
N PRO A 200 7.75 -3.72 49.23
CA PRO A 200 6.75 -4.61 48.66
C PRO A 200 5.46 -3.85 48.28
N GLU A 201 5.57 -2.69 47.65
CA GLU A 201 4.45 -2.00 47.00
C GLU A 201 4.58 -2.09 45.48
N GLY A 202 4.14 -3.23 44.95
CA GLY A 202 3.45 -3.32 43.67
C GLY A 202 4.27 -3.15 42.38
N GLY A 203 4.87 -4.25 41.91
CA GLY A 203 5.16 -4.49 40.49
C GLY A 203 6.54 -4.06 40.04
N ASP A 204 7.22 -5.00 39.35
CA ASP A 204 8.53 -4.82 38.72
C ASP A 204 8.60 -3.46 37.99
N SER A 205 9.51 -2.59 38.45
CA SER A 205 9.76 -1.26 37.87
C SER A 205 9.95 -1.28 36.35
N THR A 206 10.37 -2.43 35.82
CA THR A 206 10.46 -2.77 34.38
C THR A 206 9.11 -2.67 33.67
N ASN A 207 8.04 -3.26 34.22
CA ASN A 207 6.74 -3.33 33.55
C ASN A 207 6.07 -1.96 33.44
N ARG A 208 6.29 -1.09 34.43
CA ARG A 208 5.77 0.29 34.41
C ARG A 208 6.41 1.12 33.30
N LEU A 209 7.72 0.96 33.07
CA LEU A 209 8.43 1.70 32.02
C LEU A 209 8.01 1.25 30.62
N ILE A 210 7.93 -0.06 30.38
CA ILE A 210 7.45 -0.63 29.10
C ILE A 210 6.03 -0.14 28.81
N GLY A 211 5.13 -0.23 29.78
CA GLY A 211 3.75 0.20 29.64
C GLY A 211 3.61 1.70 29.39
N ALA A 212 4.45 2.53 30.00
CA ALA A 212 4.46 3.98 29.79
C ALA A 212 4.95 4.37 28.39
N ILE A 213 6.02 3.74 27.90
CA ILE A 213 6.55 3.98 26.55
C ILE A 213 5.56 3.54 25.48
N ALA A 214 4.97 2.34 25.63
CA ALA A 214 3.95 1.86 24.71
C ALA A 214 2.74 2.79 24.65
N ALA A 215 2.29 3.30 25.81
CA ALA A 215 1.20 4.26 25.89
C ALA A 215 1.52 5.56 25.16
N GLU A 216 2.73 6.09 25.35
CA GLU A 216 3.14 7.34 24.72
C GLU A 216 3.37 7.21 23.22
N ALA A 217 3.98 6.10 22.79
CA ALA A 217 4.19 5.80 21.37
C ALA A 217 2.86 5.70 20.62
N SER A 218 1.93 4.91 21.18
CA SER A 218 0.59 4.74 20.65
C SER A 218 -0.18 6.06 20.59
N ALA A 219 -0.12 6.87 21.64
CA ALA A 219 -0.76 8.17 21.68
C ALA A 219 -0.20 9.11 20.60
N MET A 220 1.12 9.26 20.49
CA MET A 220 1.72 10.15 19.49
C MET A 220 1.42 9.75 18.06
N VAL A 221 1.53 8.46 17.74
CA VAL A 221 1.13 7.93 16.42
C VAL A 221 -0.34 8.25 16.16
N THR A 222 -1.22 7.93 17.11
CA THR A 222 -2.66 8.20 16.97
C THR A 222 -2.95 9.68 16.71
N CYS A 223 -2.28 10.58 17.43
CA CYS A 223 -2.42 12.02 17.23
C CYS A 223 -1.93 12.45 15.85
N ARG A 224 -0.78 11.95 15.40
CA ARG A 224 -0.23 12.26 14.09
C ARG A 224 -1.18 11.85 12.97
N VAL A 225 -1.67 10.60 13.03
CA VAL A 225 -2.66 10.06 12.07
C VAL A 225 -3.93 10.91 12.07
N LEU A 226 -4.42 11.32 13.24
CA LEU A 226 -5.61 12.17 13.33
C LEU A 226 -5.41 13.57 12.78
N ASP A 227 -4.26 14.19 12.99
CA ASP A 227 -3.99 15.57 12.60
C ASP A 227 -3.85 15.75 11.08
N THR A 228 -3.41 14.70 10.40
CA THR A 228 -3.34 14.70 8.94
C THR A 228 -4.62 14.20 8.31
N ALA A 229 -5.15 13.05 8.73
CA ALA A 229 -6.34 12.47 8.10
C ALA A 229 -7.64 13.22 8.44
N TYR A 230 -7.77 13.74 9.66
CA TYR A 230 -8.96 14.48 10.11
C TYR A 230 -8.59 15.72 10.92
N PRO A 231 -8.07 16.78 10.26
CA PRO A 231 -7.79 18.06 10.90
C PRO A 231 -9.02 18.56 11.68
N ALA A 232 -8.81 19.08 12.89
CA ALA A 232 -9.91 19.61 13.67
C ALA A 232 -10.47 20.88 13.04
N THR A 233 -11.79 21.05 13.13
CA THR A 233 -12.50 22.20 12.61
C THR A 233 -13.45 22.79 13.64
N VAL A 234 -13.59 24.11 13.57
CA VAL A 234 -14.48 24.88 14.43
C VAL A 234 -15.94 24.66 14.02
N LEU A 235 -16.75 24.14 14.94
CA LEU A 235 -18.17 23.87 14.76
C LEU A 235 -19.03 25.10 15.02
N ALA A 236 -18.68 25.87 16.05
CA ALA A 236 -19.41 27.05 16.49
C ALA A 236 -18.52 27.97 17.34
N VAL A 237 -18.79 29.27 17.27
CA VAL A 237 -18.16 30.30 18.10
C VAL A 237 -19.26 31.15 18.72
N GLY A 238 -19.19 31.35 20.04
CA GLY A 238 -20.16 32.17 20.76
C GLY A 238 -19.64 32.60 22.13
N ASN A 239 -19.83 33.87 22.50
CA ASN A 239 -19.42 34.44 23.79
C ASN A 239 -17.93 34.18 24.12
N GLY A 240 -17.03 34.25 23.12
CA GLY A 240 -15.60 33.98 23.28
C GLY A 240 -15.26 32.49 23.51
N VAL A 241 -16.23 31.59 23.34
CA VAL A 241 -16.03 30.14 23.43
C VAL A 241 -16.11 29.53 22.03
N VAL A 242 -15.04 28.83 21.64
CA VAL A 242 -14.90 28.09 20.40
C VAL A 242 -15.19 26.62 20.68
N THR A 243 -16.15 26.04 19.95
CA THR A 243 -16.44 24.61 20.00
C THR A 243 -15.92 23.94 18.73
N PHE A 244 -15.13 22.88 18.86
CA PHE A 244 -14.50 22.20 17.72
C PHE A 244 -14.69 20.67 17.77
N ASN A 245 -14.61 20.04 16.61
CA ASN A 245 -15.02 18.65 16.34
C ASN A 245 -14.02 17.57 16.84
N ARG A 246 -13.37 17.83 17.98
CA ARG A 246 -12.39 16.95 18.59
C ARG A 246 -12.65 16.85 20.09
N GLY A 247 -12.73 15.63 20.60
CA GLY A 247 -13.12 15.36 21.99
C GLY A 247 -12.13 14.43 22.68
N ASP A 248 -12.59 13.82 23.77
CA ASP A 248 -11.87 12.80 24.52
C ASP A 248 -11.43 11.63 23.63
N GLY A 249 -10.18 11.20 23.75
CA GLY A 249 -9.50 10.26 22.84
C GLY A 249 -9.02 10.87 21.52
N GLY A 250 -9.28 12.16 21.27
CA GLY A 250 -8.86 12.88 20.07
C GLY A 250 -7.61 13.75 20.26
N CYS A 251 -6.73 13.43 21.21
CA CYS A 251 -5.51 14.21 21.48
C CYS A 251 -5.76 15.67 21.89
N VAL A 252 -6.76 15.89 22.75
CA VAL A 252 -7.08 17.21 23.30
C VAL A 252 -7.04 17.13 24.82
N GLU A 253 -6.27 18.02 25.42
CA GLU A 253 -6.16 18.13 26.87
C GLU A 253 -6.69 19.48 27.36
N THR A 254 -7.30 19.50 28.55
CA THR A 254 -7.76 20.74 29.17
C THR A 254 -6.56 21.60 29.53
N GLY A 255 -6.57 22.88 29.16
CA GLY A 255 -5.47 23.82 29.35
C GLY A 255 -4.48 23.88 28.18
N SER A 256 -4.56 22.99 27.20
CA SER A 256 -3.72 23.07 26.00
C SER A 256 -4.08 24.26 25.12
N THR A 257 -3.07 24.90 24.51
CA THR A 257 -3.24 26.02 23.57
C THR A 257 -3.34 25.50 22.15
N TRP A 258 -4.28 26.06 21.38
CA TRP A 258 -4.52 25.71 20.00
C TRP A 258 -4.58 26.98 19.13
N ILE A 259 -4.08 26.86 17.91
CA ILE A 259 -4.05 27.92 16.90
C ILE A 259 -5.23 27.71 15.96
N VAL A 260 -5.99 28.78 15.71
CA VAL A 260 -7.11 28.80 14.77
C VAL A 260 -6.66 29.47 13.48
N SER A 261 -6.82 28.76 12.36
CA SER A 261 -6.47 29.22 11.03
C SER A 261 -7.70 29.28 10.13
N ALA A 262 -7.85 30.38 9.41
CA ALA A 262 -8.85 30.54 8.38
C ALA A 262 -8.57 29.56 7.24
N ARG A 263 -9.59 28.80 6.85
CA ARG A 263 -9.51 27.90 5.70
C ARG A 263 -9.77 28.69 4.41
N GLY A 264 -8.74 28.80 3.57
CA GLY A 264 -8.76 29.42 2.25
C GLY A 264 -9.11 28.43 1.13
N GLU A 265 -8.60 28.70 -0.06
CA GLU A 265 -8.82 27.86 -1.25
C GLU A 265 -8.11 26.52 -1.14
N ALA A 266 -8.65 25.50 -1.81
CA ALA A 266 -7.99 24.19 -1.89
C ALA A 266 -6.70 24.32 -2.69
N LEU A 267 -5.60 23.85 -2.13
CA LEU A 267 -4.32 23.75 -2.83
C LEU A 267 -4.35 22.45 -3.63
N ILE A 268 -4.35 22.56 -4.95
CA ILE A 268 -4.31 21.42 -5.86
C ILE A 268 -2.98 21.48 -6.58
N ASP A 269 -2.25 20.36 -6.54
CA ASP A 269 -1.03 20.19 -7.32
C ASP A 269 -1.39 20.25 -8.82
N PRO A 270 -0.80 21.16 -9.60
CA PRO A 270 -1.14 21.32 -11.01
C PRO A 270 -0.67 20.16 -11.90
N ASP A 271 0.32 19.37 -11.45
CA ASP A 271 0.92 18.29 -12.21
C ASP A 271 0.27 16.94 -11.88
N THR A 272 -0.08 16.70 -10.60
CA THR A 272 -0.69 15.43 -10.15
C THR A 272 -2.21 15.51 -9.98
N GLY A 273 -2.78 16.71 -9.92
CA GLY A 273 -4.20 16.91 -9.57
C GLY A 273 -4.53 16.56 -8.12
N GLU A 274 -3.51 16.28 -7.29
CA GLU A 274 -3.68 15.90 -5.88
C GLU A 274 -4.07 17.12 -5.03
N ALA A 275 -5.01 16.93 -4.11
CA ALA A 275 -5.39 17.95 -3.16
C ALA A 275 -4.39 18.00 -1.99
N LEU A 276 -3.49 18.97 -2.01
CA LEU A 276 -2.45 19.22 -0.98
C LEU A 276 -2.99 19.88 0.30
N GLY A 277 -4.30 20.08 0.37
CA GLY A 277 -4.99 20.68 1.52
C GLY A 277 -5.62 22.02 1.18
N TYR A 278 -5.52 22.99 2.09
CA TYR A 278 -6.10 24.32 1.96
C TYR A 278 -5.07 25.36 2.34
N ASP A 279 -5.14 26.54 1.72
CA ASP A 279 -4.39 27.69 2.20
C ASP A 279 -4.88 28.05 3.61
N GLU A 280 -4.01 27.95 4.61
CA GLU A 280 -4.34 28.19 6.02
C GLU A 280 -3.67 29.50 6.47
N THR A 281 -4.46 30.49 6.85
CA THR A 281 -3.94 31.75 7.44
C THR A 281 -4.29 31.81 8.92
N GLU A 282 -3.29 31.89 9.80
CA GLU A 282 -3.54 32.01 11.23
C GLU A 282 -4.38 33.26 11.56
N ARG A 283 -5.41 33.09 12.39
CA ARG A 283 -6.38 34.13 12.75
C ARG A 283 -6.54 34.32 14.25
N GLY A 284 -6.29 33.28 15.05
CA GLY A 284 -6.46 33.38 16.49
C GLY A 284 -5.86 32.23 17.29
N ALA A 285 -6.00 32.35 18.61
CA ALA A 285 -5.51 31.40 19.59
C ALA A 285 -6.61 31.10 20.61
N VAL A 286 -6.73 29.85 21.00
CA VAL A 286 -7.68 29.41 22.02
C VAL A 286 -7.00 28.52 23.04
N VAL A 287 -7.50 28.50 24.27
CA VAL A 287 -7.09 27.58 25.32
C VAL A 287 -8.25 26.66 25.66
N VAL A 288 -8.03 25.35 25.59
CA VAL A 288 -9.06 24.35 25.85
C VAL A 288 -9.56 24.47 27.29
N SER A 289 -10.87 24.66 27.44
CA SER A 289 -11.52 24.85 28.74
C SER A 289 -12.25 23.61 29.23
N ASN A 290 -12.75 22.78 28.30
CA ASN A 290 -13.47 21.56 28.62
C ASN A 290 -13.38 20.59 27.44
N VAL A 291 -13.07 19.33 27.73
CA VAL A 291 -13.03 18.23 26.76
C VAL A 291 -14.26 17.35 26.98
N GLY A 292 -15.11 17.24 25.97
CA GLY A 292 -16.27 16.35 25.97
C GLY A 292 -16.04 15.10 25.11
N PRO A 293 -16.96 14.12 25.11
CA PRO A 293 -16.74 12.85 24.39
C PRO A 293 -16.66 12.96 22.86
N ARG A 294 -17.21 14.04 22.26
CA ARG A 294 -17.28 14.21 20.78
C ARG A 294 -16.74 15.56 20.29
N PHE A 295 -16.71 16.55 21.17
CA PHE A 295 -16.28 17.90 20.87
C PHE A 295 -15.67 18.51 22.13
N SER A 296 -14.85 19.53 21.94
CA SER A 296 -14.22 20.28 23.01
C SER A 296 -14.58 21.74 22.90
N ARG A 297 -14.54 22.43 24.04
CA ARG A 297 -14.78 23.87 24.16
C ARG A 297 -13.49 24.53 24.60
N ALA A 298 -13.07 25.54 23.85
CA ALA A 298 -11.91 26.36 24.16
C ALA A 298 -12.32 27.83 24.30
N ARG A 299 -11.61 28.56 25.16
CA ARG A 299 -11.78 30.00 25.32
C ARG A 299 -10.79 30.71 24.40
N LEU A 300 -11.26 31.67 23.63
CA LEU A 300 -10.42 32.54 22.80
C LEU A 300 -9.49 33.37 23.71
N THR A 301 -8.19 33.30 23.47
CA THR A 301 -7.16 34.03 24.21
C THR A 301 -6.51 35.14 23.37
N GLY A 302 -6.71 35.13 22.05
CA GLY A 302 -6.32 36.22 21.17
C GLY A 302 -6.81 36.00 19.73
N GLY A 303 -6.93 37.07 18.96
CA GLY A 303 -7.39 37.02 17.57
C GLY A 303 -8.90 36.77 17.44
N ASP A 304 -9.30 36.01 16.43
CA ASP A 304 -10.70 35.64 16.16
C ASP A 304 -10.81 34.17 15.70
N ALA A 305 -12.03 33.62 15.70
CA ALA A 305 -12.34 32.29 15.21
C ALA A 305 -13.67 32.27 14.45
N GLY A 306 -13.68 31.64 13.27
CA GLY A 306 -14.84 31.45 12.43
C GLY A 306 -15.31 30.00 12.42
N LYS A 307 -16.61 29.78 12.15
CA LYS A 307 -17.13 28.43 11.89
C LYS A 307 -16.52 27.91 10.58
N GLY A 308 -15.98 26.69 10.63
CA GLY A 308 -15.30 26.06 9.49
C GLY A 308 -13.78 26.30 9.46
N ASP A 309 -13.25 27.18 10.31
CA ASP A 309 -11.81 27.37 10.47
C ASP A 309 -11.15 26.07 10.97
N VAL A 310 -9.90 25.85 10.56
CA VAL A 310 -9.07 24.73 10.99
C VAL A 310 -8.43 25.10 12.33
N ILE A 311 -8.32 24.14 13.23
CA ILE A 311 -7.72 24.35 14.55
C ILE A 311 -6.66 23.27 14.82
N ARG A 312 -5.44 23.68 15.18
CA ARG A 312 -4.28 22.79 15.38
C ARG A 312 -3.62 23.04 16.75
N PRO A 313 -3.01 22.02 17.37
CA PRO A 313 -2.31 22.21 18.64
C PRO A 313 -1.11 23.16 18.44
N ALA A 314 -0.91 24.07 19.40
CA ALA A 314 0.23 24.99 19.34
C ALA A 314 1.54 24.24 19.70
N PRO A 315 2.65 24.49 18.99
CA PRO A 315 3.96 23.95 19.37
C PRO A 315 4.37 24.37 20.78
N VAL A 316 5.17 23.55 21.46
CA VAL A 316 5.71 23.88 22.78
C VAL A 316 6.50 25.18 22.72
N GLY A 317 6.19 26.13 23.61
CA GLY A 317 6.85 27.44 23.65
C GLY A 317 6.27 28.48 22.67
N TRP A 318 5.25 28.12 21.88
CA TRP A 318 4.54 29.09 21.05
C TRP A 318 3.81 30.13 21.90
N SER A 319 3.89 31.39 21.50
CA SER A 319 3.18 32.50 22.11
C SER A 319 2.42 33.27 21.03
N PRO A 320 1.20 33.76 21.33
CA PRO A 320 0.38 34.45 20.34
C PRO A 320 1.08 35.73 19.85
N PRO A 321 1.08 36.00 18.53
CA PRO A 321 1.57 37.24 17.97
C PRO A 321 0.91 38.47 18.59
N ALA A 322 1.65 39.58 18.73
CA ALA A 322 1.15 40.82 19.33
C ALA A 322 -0.11 41.38 18.63
N ALA A 323 -0.30 41.06 17.34
CA ALA A 323 -1.49 41.43 16.56
C ALA A 323 -2.80 40.82 17.10
N TYR A 324 -2.73 39.69 17.83
CA TYR A 324 -3.90 39.01 18.40
C TYR A 324 -4.48 39.73 19.61
N ALA A 325 -3.67 40.52 20.34
CA ALA A 325 -4.13 41.32 21.47
C ALA A 325 -5.00 42.53 21.06
N ALA A 326 -4.93 42.95 19.79
CA ALA A 326 -5.65 44.12 19.28
C ALA A 326 -7.07 43.81 18.72
N ALA A 327 -7.48 42.53 18.73
CA ALA A 327 -8.68 42.06 18.04
C ALA A 327 -9.97 42.05 18.89
N GLU A 328 -9.89 42.24 20.22
CA GLU A 328 -11.04 42.15 21.15
C GLU A 328 -12.18 43.17 20.90
N THR A 329 -12.07 44.10 19.93
CA THR A 329 -13.01 45.23 19.78
C THR A 329 -13.65 45.43 18.40
N ARG A 330 -13.62 44.47 17.48
CA ARG A 330 -14.32 44.64 16.20
C ARG A 330 -15.54 43.73 16.04
N THR A 331 -16.67 44.25 16.49
CA THR A 331 -18.00 43.85 16.01
C THR A 331 -18.08 44.07 14.50
N ALA A 332 -18.60 43.07 13.79
CA ALA A 332 -18.72 43.04 12.33
C ALA A 332 -19.41 44.27 11.73
N PRO A 333 -19.01 44.69 10.52
CA PRO A 333 -19.92 45.35 9.59
C PRO A 333 -20.12 44.56 8.28
N ALA A 334 -21.22 44.94 7.64
CA ALA A 334 -21.89 44.27 6.54
C ALA A 334 -21.25 44.47 5.15
N LYS A 335 -21.79 43.69 4.21
CA LYS A 335 -21.52 43.67 2.76
C LYS A 335 -21.50 45.07 2.08
N SER A 336 -20.46 45.30 1.28
CA SER A 336 -20.44 46.01 -0.01
C SER A 336 -19.06 45.73 -0.62
N GLY A 337 -18.88 45.30 -1.87
CA GLY A 337 -19.43 45.87 -3.09
C GLY A 337 -18.30 46.60 -3.82
N ASP A 338 -17.66 45.88 -4.74
CA ASP A 338 -16.94 46.33 -5.94
C ASP A 338 -15.56 47.01 -5.82
N GLY A 339 -14.67 46.69 -6.78
CA GLY A 339 -13.38 47.36 -6.96
C GLY A 339 -12.20 46.48 -7.38
N ALA A 340 -12.23 45.98 -8.62
CA ALA A 340 -11.08 45.37 -9.28
C ALA A 340 -9.84 46.30 -9.29
N ARG A 341 -8.65 45.73 -9.05
CA ARG A 341 -7.38 46.16 -9.66
C ARG A 341 -6.35 45.04 -9.52
N GLY A 342 -5.92 44.53 -10.67
CA GLY A 342 -4.96 43.44 -10.79
C GLY A 342 -3.58 43.82 -10.25
N ALA A 343 -2.92 42.82 -9.68
CA ALA A 343 -1.48 42.77 -9.54
C ALA A 343 -1.03 41.43 -10.12
N ALA A 344 -0.08 41.54 -11.04
CA ALA A 344 0.35 40.50 -11.96
C ALA A 344 0.90 39.25 -11.26
N ALA A 345 0.53 38.10 -11.82
CA ALA A 345 1.17 36.81 -11.61
C ALA A 345 2.69 36.93 -11.76
N ARG A 346 3.42 36.47 -10.75
CA ARG A 346 4.80 36.01 -10.92
C ARG A 346 4.74 34.51 -10.95
N GLY A 347 5.38 33.94 -11.98
CA GLY A 347 5.35 32.52 -12.30
C GLY A 347 5.72 31.65 -11.11
N SER A 348 5.06 30.51 -11.05
CA SER A 348 5.48 29.32 -10.33
C SER A 348 6.91 28.97 -10.74
N ASP A 349 7.86 29.16 -9.82
CA ASP A 349 9.12 28.43 -9.92
C ASP A 349 8.81 26.92 -9.79
N PRO A 350 9.47 26.04 -10.58
CA PRO A 350 9.33 24.60 -10.43
C PRO A 350 9.80 24.16 -9.03
N PRO A 351 9.39 22.98 -8.53
CA PRO A 351 9.83 22.50 -7.23
C PRO A 351 11.36 22.32 -7.23
N THR A 352 12.08 23.31 -6.68
CA THR A 352 13.51 23.20 -6.43
C THR A 352 13.71 22.41 -5.15
N GLY A 353 14.09 21.14 -5.25
CA GLY A 353 14.44 20.34 -4.07
C GLY A 353 14.34 18.82 -4.26
N LEU A 354 14.69 18.07 -3.20
CA LEU A 354 14.71 16.61 -3.17
C LEU A 354 13.38 15.94 -3.55
N ALA A 355 12.24 16.61 -3.33
CA ALA A 355 10.92 16.06 -3.65
C ALA A 355 10.75 15.71 -5.15
N SER A 356 11.52 16.33 -6.05
CA SER A 356 11.50 16.01 -7.49
C SER A 356 12.03 14.61 -7.82
N LEU A 357 12.82 14.00 -6.92
CA LEU A 357 13.40 12.67 -7.12
C LEU A 357 12.35 11.54 -7.02
N GLY A 358 11.17 11.80 -6.43
CA GLY A 358 10.17 10.77 -6.17
C GLY A 358 10.69 9.68 -5.21
N PRO A 359 10.11 8.46 -5.24
CA PRO A 359 10.59 7.36 -4.42
C PRO A 359 12.01 6.93 -4.80
N VAL A 360 12.86 6.73 -3.79
CA VAL A 360 14.25 6.29 -3.94
C VAL A 360 14.41 4.88 -3.37
N ALA A 361 14.86 3.94 -4.20
CA ALA A 361 15.17 2.59 -3.75
C ALA A 361 16.57 2.54 -3.12
N ILE A 362 16.71 1.98 -1.91
CA ILE A 362 17.98 1.94 -1.19
C ILE A 362 18.55 0.53 -1.20
N VAL A 363 19.84 0.40 -1.54
CA VAL A 363 20.59 -0.85 -1.43
C VAL A 363 21.94 -0.58 -0.78
N VAL A 364 22.19 -1.24 0.35
CA VAL A 364 23.49 -1.23 1.03
C VAL A 364 24.25 -2.51 0.70
N ARG A 365 25.55 -2.39 0.40
CA ARG A 365 26.44 -3.49 0.05
C ARG A 365 27.77 -3.38 0.78
N GLY A 366 28.46 -4.52 0.88
CA GLY A 366 29.77 -4.62 1.49
C GLY A 366 29.71 -5.32 2.84
N ASP A 367 30.54 -6.35 2.99
CA ASP A 367 30.81 -6.99 4.27
C ASP A 367 32.10 -6.37 4.84
N VAL A 368 31.99 -5.77 6.02
CA VAL A 368 33.11 -5.11 6.68
C VAL A 368 33.43 -5.88 7.94
N GLU A 369 34.66 -6.39 8.00
CA GLU A 369 35.14 -7.19 9.12
C GLU A 369 34.91 -6.48 10.46
N GLY A 370 34.25 -7.17 11.39
CA GLY A 370 33.93 -6.66 12.73
C GLY A 370 32.57 -5.96 12.86
N LEU A 371 31.81 -5.80 11.77
CA LEU A 371 30.41 -5.40 11.83
C LEU A 371 29.48 -6.64 11.89
N PRO A 372 28.28 -6.51 12.49
CA PRO A 372 27.26 -7.57 12.49
C PRO A 372 26.88 -8.03 11.07
N ALA A 373 26.53 -9.31 10.89
CA ALA A 373 26.15 -9.87 9.59
C ALA A 373 24.92 -9.20 8.94
N ASN A 374 24.04 -8.59 9.75
CA ASN A 374 22.84 -7.87 9.32
C ASN A 374 23.07 -6.37 9.07
N THR A 375 24.32 -5.90 9.07
CA THR A 375 24.66 -4.47 8.91
C THR A 375 24.04 -3.83 7.68
N ALA A 376 24.04 -4.53 6.55
CA ALA A 376 23.44 -4.01 5.32
C ALA A 376 21.94 -3.72 5.50
N ALA A 377 21.18 -4.64 6.09
CA ALA A 377 19.77 -4.47 6.36
C ALA A 377 19.49 -3.35 7.38
N ALA A 378 20.27 -3.32 8.47
CA ALA A 378 20.16 -2.31 9.53
C ALA A 378 20.44 -0.88 9.01
N LEU A 379 21.52 -0.72 8.25
CA LEU A 379 21.88 0.57 7.68
C LEU A 379 20.88 1.02 6.61
N THR A 380 20.36 0.10 5.80
CA THR A 380 19.31 0.40 4.80
C THR A 380 18.07 0.99 5.47
N ALA A 381 17.61 0.41 6.57
CA ALA A 381 16.46 0.93 7.32
C ALA A 381 16.73 2.33 7.91
N ASN A 382 17.92 2.54 8.49
CA ASN A 382 18.32 3.83 9.03
C ASN A 382 18.41 4.92 7.95
N ILE A 383 18.98 4.60 6.78
CA ILE A 383 19.00 5.51 5.63
C ILE A 383 17.58 5.83 5.18
N GLY A 384 16.70 4.83 5.08
CA GLY A 384 15.29 5.05 4.73
C GLY A 384 14.59 6.02 5.66
N GLY A 385 14.75 5.86 6.98
CA GLY A 385 14.22 6.79 7.98
C GLY A 385 14.83 8.20 7.88
N ALA A 386 16.14 8.30 7.64
CA ALA A 386 16.81 9.58 7.50
C ALA A 386 16.39 10.34 6.22
N LEU A 387 16.21 9.63 5.09
CA LEU A 387 15.69 10.21 3.86
C LEU A 387 14.23 10.64 3.99
N ALA A 388 13.41 9.84 4.69
CA ALA A 388 12.02 10.21 4.99
C ALA A 388 11.94 11.48 5.85
N ALA A 389 12.85 11.66 6.81
CA ALA A 389 12.95 12.88 7.60
C ALA A 389 13.29 14.12 6.75
N GLU A 390 13.96 13.93 5.61
CA GLU A 390 14.26 14.97 4.62
C GLU A 390 13.15 15.14 3.57
N GLY A 391 12.04 14.40 3.68
CA GLY A 391 10.88 14.48 2.80
C GLY A 391 10.94 13.59 1.55
N LEU A 392 11.85 12.61 1.50
CA LEU A 392 11.95 11.63 0.41
C LEU A 392 11.22 10.32 0.77
N ALA A 393 10.44 9.79 -0.17
CA ALA A 393 9.93 8.43 -0.04
C ALA A 393 11.08 7.44 -0.26
N ALA A 394 11.37 6.60 0.73
CA ALA A 394 12.40 5.57 0.64
C ALA A 394 11.76 4.20 0.48
N VAL A 395 12.24 3.42 -0.48
CA VAL A 395 11.76 2.07 -0.77
C VAL A 395 12.88 1.08 -0.51
N ARG A 396 12.57 -0.05 0.13
CA ARG A 396 13.49 -1.18 0.25
C ARG A 396 13.08 -2.27 -0.73
N PRO A 397 13.88 -2.52 -1.79
CA PRO A 397 13.65 -3.61 -2.75
C PRO A 397 13.35 -4.98 -2.11
N ALA A 398 14.05 -5.32 -1.02
CA ALA A 398 13.88 -6.59 -0.31
C ALA A 398 12.50 -6.77 0.34
N ASP A 399 11.91 -5.70 0.89
CA ASP A 399 10.60 -5.76 1.56
C ASP A 399 9.49 -6.15 0.58
N LEU A 400 9.62 -5.74 -0.69
CA LEU A 400 8.67 -6.12 -1.74
C LEU A 400 8.84 -7.59 -2.15
N VAL A 401 10.08 -8.06 -2.31
CA VAL A 401 10.36 -9.47 -2.62
C VAL A 401 9.85 -10.37 -1.50
N GLU A 402 10.03 -9.97 -0.23
CA GLU A 402 9.51 -10.68 0.93
C GLU A 402 7.97 -10.72 0.95
N SER A 403 7.31 -9.62 0.57
CA SER A 403 5.85 -9.54 0.47
C SER A 403 5.26 -10.46 -0.64
N LEU A 404 6.04 -10.70 -1.71
CA LEU A 404 5.63 -11.54 -2.84
C LEU A 404 6.06 -13.00 -2.66
N ARG A 405 7.17 -13.26 -1.95
CA ARG A 405 7.76 -14.57 -1.67
C ARG A 405 8.43 -14.56 -0.29
N PRO A 406 7.72 -14.97 0.77
CA PRO A 406 8.28 -15.01 2.12
C PRO A 406 9.51 -15.92 2.18
N GLY A 407 10.67 -15.38 2.60
CA GLY A 407 11.89 -16.15 2.91
C GLY A 407 13.00 -16.18 1.86
N GLU A 408 12.85 -15.53 0.70
CA GLU A 408 13.89 -15.52 -0.38
C GLU A 408 14.49 -14.12 -0.67
N ALA A 409 14.15 -13.10 0.13
CA ALA A 409 14.47 -11.70 -0.16
C ALA A 409 15.98 -11.39 -0.29
N ASP A 410 16.81 -12.08 0.49
CA ASP A 410 18.26 -11.82 0.54
C ASP A 410 19.06 -12.49 -0.59
N VAL A 411 18.48 -13.47 -1.29
CA VAL A 411 19.22 -14.35 -2.22
C VAL A 411 19.14 -13.87 -3.68
N ALA A 412 18.25 -12.93 -4.00
CA ALA A 412 17.91 -12.62 -5.39
C ALA A 412 18.59 -11.37 -6.01
N ILE A 413 19.46 -10.66 -5.28
CA ILE A 413 19.97 -9.34 -5.70
C ILE A 413 21.47 -9.42 -6.06
N GLU A 414 21.80 -10.04 -7.18
CA GLU A 414 23.21 -10.27 -7.57
C GLU A 414 23.77 -9.31 -8.63
N SER A 415 23.01 -8.34 -9.18
CA SER A 415 23.58 -7.38 -10.15
C SER A 415 22.95 -5.97 -10.13
N ASP A 416 23.76 -4.94 -10.44
CA ASP A 416 23.36 -3.52 -10.52
C ASP A 416 22.16 -3.30 -11.47
N ALA A 417 22.15 -4.00 -12.60
CA ALA A 417 21.04 -3.96 -13.55
C ALA A 417 19.77 -4.61 -12.99
N SER A 418 19.87 -5.63 -12.14
CA SER A 418 18.71 -6.22 -11.45
C SER A 418 18.15 -5.30 -10.36
N ILE A 419 19.01 -4.55 -9.66
CA ILE A 419 18.58 -3.59 -8.63
C ILE A 419 17.82 -2.41 -9.25
N ALA A 420 18.35 -1.81 -10.31
CA ALA A 420 17.69 -0.71 -11.02
C ALA A 420 16.31 -1.12 -11.57
N ARG A 421 16.20 -2.36 -12.08
CA ARG A 421 14.93 -2.92 -12.56
C ARG A 421 13.95 -3.23 -11.44
N LEU A 422 14.42 -3.76 -10.31
CA LEU A 422 13.54 -4.00 -9.16
C LEU A 422 13.02 -2.68 -8.60
N ALA A 423 13.87 -1.66 -8.53
CA ALA A 423 13.48 -0.31 -8.13
C ALA A 423 12.44 0.31 -9.08
N ALA A 424 12.62 0.18 -10.40
CA ALA A 424 11.63 0.63 -11.39
C ALA A 424 10.28 -0.10 -11.23
N ALA A 425 10.29 -1.41 -10.96
CA ALA A 425 9.09 -2.19 -10.67
C ALA A 425 8.34 -1.73 -9.40
N VAL A 426 9.04 -1.08 -8.45
CA VAL A 426 8.43 -0.46 -7.26
C VAL A 426 8.08 1.02 -7.48
N GLY A 427 8.18 1.52 -8.72
CA GLY A 427 7.91 2.92 -9.06
C GLY A 427 8.97 3.92 -8.57
N ALA A 428 10.14 3.45 -8.13
CA ALA A 428 11.25 4.31 -7.74
C ALA A 428 12.01 4.79 -8.97
N ARG A 429 12.14 6.10 -9.14
CA ARG A 429 12.84 6.75 -10.28
C ARG A 429 14.36 6.76 -10.11
N SER A 430 14.83 6.63 -8.88
CA SER A 430 16.25 6.63 -8.54
C SER A 430 16.60 5.51 -7.57
N VAL A 431 17.82 4.99 -7.67
CA VAL A 431 18.37 3.96 -6.78
C VAL A 431 19.57 4.51 -6.04
N MET A 432 19.52 4.55 -4.72
CA MET A 432 20.66 4.85 -3.88
C MET A 432 21.43 3.56 -3.56
N LEU A 433 22.62 3.42 -4.14
CA LEU A 433 23.59 2.38 -3.79
C LEU A 433 24.53 2.91 -2.72
N VAL A 434 24.70 2.18 -1.63
CA VAL A 434 25.64 2.49 -0.55
C VAL A 434 26.64 1.36 -0.44
N ASP A 435 27.91 1.66 -0.67
CA ASP A 435 29.02 0.70 -0.61
C ASP A 435 29.82 0.94 0.68
N LEU A 436 29.79 -0.02 1.59
CA LEU A 436 30.60 -0.04 2.81
C LEU A 436 32.05 -0.41 2.46
N SER A 437 33.01 0.35 2.99
CA SER A 437 34.42 0.19 2.59
C SER A 437 35.30 -0.39 3.70
N THR A 438 35.42 0.29 4.84
CA THR A 438 36.29 -0.13 5.94
C THR A 438 35.74 0.31 7.29
N MET A 439 36.10 -0.43 8.34
CA MET A 439 35.90 -0.05 9.73
C MET A 439 37.27 -0.04 10.43
N ASP A 440 37.66 1.10 10.98
CA ASP A 440 38.90 1.23 11.76
C ASP A 440 38.58 1.37 13.25
N GLN A 441 39.34 0.69 14.12
CA GLN A 441 39.19 0.77 15.57
C GLN A 441 40.46 1.33 16.21
N GLN A 442 40.35 2.49 16.85
CA GLN A 442 41.43 3.16 17.53
C GLN A 442 41.22 3.15 19.03
N ILE A 443 42.21 2.66 19.78
CA ILE A 443 42.18 2.69 21.25
C ILE A 443 43.19 3.74 21.72
N ARG A 444 42.68 4.86 22.24
CA ARG A 444 43.48 5.90 22.87
C ARG A 444 43.47 5.70 24.38
N ARG A 445 44.64 5.40 24.95
CA ARG A 445 44.83 5.34 26.41
C ARG A 445 45.49 6.63 26.88
N VAL A 446 44.88 7.27 27.87
CA VAL A 446 45.38 8.50 28.48
C VAL A 446 45.48 8.27 29.98
N ASP A 447 46.66 8.47 30.54
CA ASP A 447 46.92 8.44 31.99
C ASP A 447 47.22 9.87 32.44
N VAL A 448 46.33 10.46 33.25
CA VAL A 448 46.51 11.80 33.82
C VAL A 448 46.23 11.73 35.31
N ASN A 449 47.20 12.12 36.14
CA ASN A 449 47.06 12.17 37.59
C ASN A 449 46.57 10.84 38.21
N GLY A 450 47.05 9.70 37.72
CA GLY A 450 46.68 8.36 38.21
C GLY A 450 45.28 7.90 37.79
N ARG A 451 44.60 8.66 36.93
CA ARG A 451 43.33 8.26 36.29
C ARG A 451 43.63 7.71 34.91
N ARG A 452 43.38 6.43 34.71
CA ARG A 452 43.49 5.79 33.40
C ARG A 452 42.17 5.91 32.68
N THR A 453 42.18 6.56 31.54
CA THR A 453 41.03 6.63 30.64
C THR A 453 41.40 5.92 29.35
N SER A 454 40.66 4.87 28.98
CA SER A 454 40.72 4.30 27.64
C SER A 454 39.50 4.71 26.85
N MET A 455 39.73 5.40 25.75
CA MET A 455 38.74 5.72 24.75
C MET A 455 38.91 4.76 23.58
N ARG A 456 37.84 4.07 23.20
CA ARG A 456 37.78 3.27 21.98
C ARG A 456 36.95 4.06 20.98
N GLU A 457 37.54 4.43 19.85
CA GLU A 457 36.89 5.13 18.74
C GLU A 457 36.82 4.17 17.55
N THR A 458 35.64 4.01 16.97
CA THR A 458 35.41 3.22 15.77
C THR A 458 34.96 4.14 14.65
N VAL A 459 35.61 4.03 13.50
CA VAL A 459 35.34 4.85 12.32
C VAL A 459 34.81 3.96 11.20
N LEU A 460 33.55 4.16 10.81
CA LEU A 460 32.94 3.51 9.66
C LEU A 460 33.10 4.40 8.43
N ARG A 461 33.60 3.83 7.33
CA ARG A 461 33.79 4.53 6.05
C ARG A 461 33.02 3.83 4.94
N GLY A 462 32.44 4.61 4.05
CA GLY A 462 31.79 4.11 2.85
C GLY A 462 31.58 5.21 1.82
N GLY A 463 30.93 4.84 0.73
CA GLY A 463 30.45 5.79 -0.27
C GLY A 463 29.01 5.47 -0.65
N TRP A 464 28.32 6.46 -1.21
CA TRP A 464 26.99 6.27 -1.77
C TRP A 464 26.90 6.91 -3.15
N ARG A 465 26.02 6.37 -3.99
CA ARG A 465 25.74 6.86 -5.34
C ARG A 465 24.24 6.75 -5.60
N LEU A 466 23.65 7.79 -6.16
CA LEU A 466 22.28 7.81 -6.66
C LEU A 466 22.30 7.51 -8.16
N LEU A 467 21.61 6.46 -8.58
CA LEU A 467 21.51 6.03 -9.97
C LEU A 467 20.13 6.35 -10.55
N SER A 468 20.08 6.73 -11.82
CA SER A 468 18.84 6.84 -12.60
C SER A 468 18.31 5.45 -12.97
N SER A 469 17.02 5.15 -12.77
CA SER A 469 16.44 3.82 -13.06
C SER A 469 16.47 3.45 -14.55
N GLY A 470 16.38 4.43 -15.46
CA GLY A 470 16.34 4.19 -16.90
C GLY A 470 17.70 4.09 -17.60
N THR A 471 18.72 4.81 -17.10
CA THR A 471 20.05 4.85 -17.75
C THR A 471 21.14 4.14 -16.95
N GLY A 472 20.93 3.89 -15.66
CA GLY A 472 21.97 3.41 -14.73
C GLY A 472 23.11 4.41 -14.50
N ALA A 473 22.99 5.65 -14.99
CA ALA A 473 23.97 6.70 -14.75
C ALA A 473 23.91 7.18 -13.30
N ALA A 474 25.07 7.46 -12.69
CA ALA A 474 25.14 8.06 -11.36
C ALA A 474 24.88 9.58 -11.46
N GLU A 475 23.80 10.03 -10.84
CA GLU A 475 23.34 11.43 -10.84
C GLU A 475 23.88 12.21 -9.62
N ALA A 476 24.16 11.52 -8.52
CA ALA A 476 24.80 12.07 -7.32
C ALA A 476 25.61 11.00 -6.59
N GLY A 477 26.46 11.42 -5.66
CA GLY A 477 27.20 10.51 -4.79
C GLY A 477 28.33 11.19 -4.04
N ASP A 478 28.62 10.69 -2.85
CA ASP A 478 29.70 11.18 -1.99
C ASP A 478 30.27 10.05 -1.10
N TYR A 479 31.38 10.33 -0.42
CA TYR A 479 31.95 9.46 0.60
C TYR A 479 31.55 9.93 2.00
N PHE A 480 31.38 8.99 2.91
CA PHE A 480 31.12 9.29 4.32
C PHE A 480 32.14 8.61 5.24
N ALA A 481 32.42 9.27 6.37
CA ALA A 481 33.23 8.74 7.45
C ALA A 481 32.62 9.17 8.79
N VAL A 482 32.03 8.22 9.51
CA VAL A 482 31.32 8.47 10.77
C VAL A 482 32.01 7.78 11.94
N ARG A 483 31.86 8.34 13.14
CA ARG A 483 32.73 7.98 14.28
C ARG A 483 31.91 7.80 15.54
N ALA A 484 31.91 6.59 16.08
CA ALA A 484 31.32 6.31 17.38
C ALA A 484 32.42 5.90 18.36
N GLY A 485 32.37 6.43 19.57
CA GLY A 485 33.35 6.10 20.60
C GLY A 485 32.70 5.73 21.93
N SER A 486 33.33 4.80 22.64
CA SER A 486 33.03 4.49 24.04
C SER A 486 34.19 4.88 24.95
N MET A 487 33.89 5.28 26.18
CA MET A 487 34.87 5.73 27.16
C MET A 487 34.78 4.88 28.41
N VAL A 488 35.94 4.34 28.82
CA VAL A 488 36.12 3.67 30.12
C VAL A 488 37.10 4.51 30.93
N SER A 489 36.71 4.91 32.13
CA SER A 489 37.56 5.69 33.03
C SER A 489 37.68 4.99 34.38
N ASP A 490 38.91 4.65 34.75
CA ASP A 490 39.26 4.25 36.11
C ASP A 490 39.58 5.53 36.90
N GLY A 491 38.60 5.98 37.69
CA GLY A 491 38.82 7.07 38.65
C GLY A 491 39.73 6.61 39.77
N GLY A 492 40.71 7.44 40.17
CA GLY A 492 41.67 7.18 41.26
C GLY A 492 41.06 7.04 42.67
N GLY A 493 39.80 6.65 42.77
CA GLY A 493 39.10 6.24 43.99
C GLY A 493 37.85 5.46 43.59
N ALA A 494 37.82 4.17 43.96
CA ALA A 494 36.72 3.20 44.10
C ALA A 494 35.55 3.14 43.08
N ALA A 495 35.44 4.03 42.09
CA ALA A 495 34.37 4.05 41.11
C ALA A 495 34.92 3.76 39.71
N ARG A 496 34.62 2.57 39.20
CA ARG A 496 34.73 2.24 37.78
C ARG A 496 33.43 2.65 37.10
N VAL A 497 33.52 3.54 36.12
CA VAL A 497 32.37 3.92 35.28
C VAL A 497 32.51 3.15 33.97
N GLU A 498 31.66 2.15 33.79
CA GLU A 498 31.53 1.37 32.57
C GLU A 498 30.28 1.86 31.83
N ILE A 499 30.49 2.42 30.64
CA ILE A 499 29.42 2.84 29.74
C ILE A 499 29.36 1.78 28.65
N ASP A 500 28.43 0.84 28.80
CA ASP A 500 28.09 -0.11 27.74
C ASP A 500 27.15 0.62 26.78
N GLU A 501 27.65 0.93 25.59
CA GLU A 501 26.92 1.63 24.54
C GLU A 501 26.98 0.79 23.26
N ASP A 502 25.83 0.62 22.61
CA ASP A 502 25.81 0.07 21.25
C ASP A 502 26.53 1.03 20.31
N LEU A 503 27.69 0.57 19.84
CA LEU A 503 28.55 1.30 18.94
C LEU A 503 28.02 1.21 17.50
N ALA A 504 27.32 0.13 17.15
CA ALA A 504 26.84 -0.15 15.80
C ALA A 504 25.62 0.72 15.48
N GLY A 505 24.60 0.77 16.35
CA GLY A 505 23.41 1.59 16.17
C GLY A 505 23.73 3.09 16.00
N ARG A 506 24.69 3.61 16.78
CA ARG A 506 25.16 5.00 16.61
C ARG A 506 25.89 5.22 15.29
N LEU A 507 26.76 4.31 14.87
CA LEU A 507 27.41 4.39 13.56
C LEU A 507 26.38 4.40 12.42
N TYR A 508 25.32 3.59 12.51
CA TYR A 508 24.26 3.56 11.50
C TYR A 508 23.43 4.84 11.48
N THR A 509 23.10 5.37 12.66
CA THR A 509 22.37 6.64 12.81
C THR A 509 23.19 7.82 12.27
N GLU A 510 24.48 7.88 12.58
CA GLU A 510 25.35 8.94 12.08
C GLU A 510 25.59 8.81 10.57
N ALA A 511 25.82 7.59 10.07
CA ALA A 511 26.00 7.33 8.64
C ALA A 511 24.76 7.75 7.84
N SER A 512 23.58 7.31 8.27
CA SER A 512 22.30 7.64 7.61
C SER A 512 22.02 9.15 7.57
N ARG A 513 22.23 9.86 8.70
CA ARG A 513 22.11 11.34 8.73
C ARG A 513 23.13 12.04 7.83
N THR A 514 24.36 11.54 7.79
CA THR A 514 25.41 12.09 6.94
C THR A 514 25.04 11.93 5.46
N ILE A 515 24.62 10.72 5.06
CA ILE A 515 24.19 10.40 3.70
C ILE A 515 22.99 11.26 3.29
N ALA A 516 21.96 11.35 4.14
CA ALA A 516 20.77 12.16 3.86
C ALA A 516 21.11 13.66 3.74
N GLY A 517 21.98 14.17 4.62
CA GLY A 517 22.46 15.55 4.57
C GLY A 517 23.29 15.85 3.32
N GLN A 518 24.14 14.92 2.88
CA GLN A 518 24.91 15.04 1.64
C GLN A 518 23.99 15.06 0.42
N LEU A 519 23.02 14.15 0.34
CA LEU A 519 22.03 14.14 -0.74
C LEU A 519 21.23 15.45 -0.77
N ARG A 520 20.83 15.98 0.39
CA ARG A 520 20.17 17.29 0.49
C ARG A 520 21.05 18.43 -0.05
N ALA A 521 22.35 18.41 0.21
CA ALA A 521 23.27 19.40 -0.33
C ALA A 521 23.33 19.35 -1.88
N ASP A 522 23.22 18.16 -2.47
CA ASP A 522 23.23 17.94 -3.91
C ASP A 522 21.88 18.20 -4.61
N SER A 523 20.81 18.46 -3.86
CA SER A 523 19.45 18.67 -4.39
C SER A 523 19.34 19.75 -5.47
N ALA A 524 20.17 20.80 -5.38
CA ALA A 524 20.21 21.88 -6.36
C ALA A 524 20.78 21.43 -7.72
N ALA A 525 21.73 20.48 -7.74
CA ALA A 525 22.28 19.91 -8.97
C ALA A 525 21.32 18.90 -9.60
N LEU A 526 20.62 18.12 -8.76
CA LEU A 526 19.64 17.11 -9.18
C LEU A 526 18.38 17.75 -9.81
N SER A 527 17.98 18.93 -9.36
CA SER A 527 16.82 19.68 -9.91
C SER A 527 17.03 20.17 -11.36
N GLY A 528 18.27 20.18 -11.87
CA GLY A 528 18.59 20.56 -13.24
C GLY A 528 18.67 19.39 -14.23
N ALA A 529 18.62 18.15 -13.73
CA ALA A 529 18.81 16.92 -14.52
C ALA A 529 17.51 16.12 -14.73
N SER A 530 16.39 16.51 -14.11
CA SER A 530 15.08 15.92 -14.37
C SER A 530 14.63 16.27 -15.80
N ASP A 531 14.71 15.30 -16.71
CA ASP A 531 14.21 15.43 -18.07
C ASP A 531 12.68 15.71 -18.03
N PRO A 532 12.18 16.84 -18.55
CA PRO A 532 10.76 17.21 -18.48
C PRO A 532 9.87 16.38 -19.41
N THR A 533 10.43 15.47 -20.20
CA THR A 533 9.67 14.49 -20.96
C THR A 533 9.40 13.29 -20.07
N GLY A 534 8.13 12.86 -19.95
CA GLY A 534 7.74 11.67 -19.20
C GLY A 534 8.48 10.39 -19.62
N PRO A 535 8.13 9.21 -19.05
CA PRO A 535 8.89 7.98 -19.26
C PRO A 535 9.14 7.73 -20.76
N ASP A 536 10.40 7.47 -21.12
CA ASP A 536 10.79 7.17 -22.50
C ASP A 536 10.31 5.74 -22.84
N LEU A 537 9.04 5.65 -23.24
CA LEU A 537 8.32 4.40 -23.49
C LEU A 537 8.64 3.84 -24.89
N GLY A 538 8.84 2.53 -24.96
CA GLY A 538 8.77 1.74 -26.19
C GLY A 538 7.47 0.95 -26.27
N TYR A 539 6.95 0.78 -27.48
CA TYR A 539 5.75 -0.01 -27.74
C TYR A 539 6.14 -1.34 -28.37
N LEU A 540 5.63 -2.43 -27.81
CA LEU A 540 5.87 -3.81 -28.26
C LEU A 540 4.56 -4.41 -28.77
N GLU A 541 4.64 -5.22 -29.83
CA GLU A 541 3.54 -6.07 -30.29
C GLU A 541 4.01 -7.52 -30.19
N ILE A 542 3.31 -8.34 -29.40
CA ILE A 542 3.72 -9.73 -29.11
C ILE A 542 2.79 -10.70 -29.81
N ASP A 543 3.37 -11.49 -30.72
CA ASP A 543 2.71 -12.56 -31.44
C ASP A 543 3.26 -13.92 -30.99
N VAL A 544 2.37 -14.86 -30.73
CA VAL A 544 2.73 -16.23 -30.34
C VAL A 544 2.29 -17.21 -31.43
N ILE A 545 3.23 -18.04 -31.87
CA ILE A 545 3.00 -19.15 -32.80
C ILE A 545 3.31 -20.46 -32.10
N ILE A 546 2.62 -21.54 -32.46
CA ILE A 546 3.05 -22.89 -32.07
C ILE A 546 4.10 -23.37 -33.08
N GLU A 547 5.29 -23.71 -32.58
CA GLU A 547 6.36 -24.27 -33.41
C GLU A 547 5.92 -25.59 -34.06
N GLY A 548 6.06 -25.68 -35.39
CA GLY A 548 5.78 -26.88 -36.15
C GLY A 548 4.30 -27.14 -36.45
N LEU A 549 3.40 -26.25 -36.02
CA LEU A 549 1.98 -26.31 -36.34
C LEU A 549 1.64 -25.34 -37.47
N SER A 550 1.16 -25.87 -38.59
CA SER A 550 0.67 -25.07 -39.70
C SER A 550 -0.60 -25.67 -40.28
N VAL A 551 -1.45 -24.80 -40.80
CA VAL A 551 -2.67 -25.16 -41.52
C VAL A 551 -2.54 -24.71 -42.97
N PRO A 552 -2.91 -25.55 -43.94
CA PRO A 552 -2.80 -25.16 -45.33
C PRO A 552 -3.87 -24.10 -45.66
N GLU A 553 -3.50 -23.08 -46.41
CA GLU A 553 -4.35 -21.97 -46.78
C GLU A 553 -5.48 -22.45 -47.72
N ILE A 554 -6.74 -22.24 -47.32
CA ILE A 554 -7.92 -22.59 -48.10
C ILE A 554 -8.47 -21.33 -48.76
N VAL A 555 -8.50 -21.32 -50.10
CA VAL A 555 -9.00 -20.18 -50.88
C VAL A 555 -10.28 -20.60 -51.61
N SER A 556 -11.31 -19.76 -51.57
CA SER A 556 -12.55 -19.96 -52.30
C SER A 556 -12.32 -19.73 -53.80
N ASP A 557 -12.79 -20.64 -54.66
CA ASP A 557 -12.67 -20.53 -56.11
C ASP A 557 -13.92 -19.94 -56.80
N GLY A 558 -14.84 -19.35 -56.01
CA GLY A 558 -16.14 -18.88 -56.50
C GLY A 558 -17.27 -19.86 -56.17
N GLU A 559 -18.29 -19.93 -57.04
CA GLU A 559 -19.64 -20.40 -56.69
C GLU A 559 -19.80 -21.83 -56.16
N ASP A 560 -18.82 -22.75 -56.28
CA ASP A 560 -19.00 -24.12 -55.72
C ASP A 560 -17.67 -24.87 -55.42
N GLY A 561 -16.63 -24.20 -54.89
CA GLY A 561 -15.41 -24.94 -54.52
C GLY A 561 -14.43 -24.22 -53.60
N TRP A 562 -13.93 -24.96 -52.61
CA TRP A 562 -12.75 -24.60 -51.79
C TRP A 562 -11.53 -25.36 -52.32
N ARG A 563 -10.43 -24.65 -52.60
CA ARG A 563 -9.15 -25.30 -52.92
C ARG A 563 -8.14 -25.05 -51.82
N ILE A 564 -7.52 -26.13 -51.36
CA ILE A 564 -6.35 -26.08 -50.49
C ILE A 564 -5.17 -25.68 -51.37
N THR A 565 -4.52 -24.57 -51.05
CA THR A 565 -3.33 -24.09 -51.76
C THR A 565 -2.06 -24.75 -51.20
N GLY A 566 -0.91 -24.50 -51.82
CA GLY A 566 0.38 -24.98 -51.33
C GLY A 566 1.03 -24.08 -50.26
N THR A 567 0.32 -23.05 -49.78
CA THR A 567 0.81 -22.14 -48.75
C THR A 567 0.42 -22.67 -47.38
N ASP A 568 1.39 -22.87 -46.48
CA ASP A 568 1.15 -23.24 -45.09
C ASP A 568 1.12 -21.98 -44.22
N LEU A 569 0.04 -21.76 -43.48
CA LEU A 569 -0.11 -20.67 -42.52
C LEU A 569 0.24 -21.14 -41.12
N PRO A 570 1.13 -20.43 -40.38
CA PRO A 570 1.40 -20.76 -38.98
C PRO A 570 0.13 -20.53 -38.15
N VAL A 571 -0.13 -21.43 -37.20
CA VAL A 571 -1.25 -21.25 -36.27
C VAL A 571 -0.86 -20.21 -35.23
N LEU A 572 -1.43 -19.01 -35.37
CA LEU A 572 -1.39 -17.95 -34.37
C LEU A 572 -2.32 -18.33 -33.22
N GLU A 573 -1.78 -18.51 -32.03
CA GLU A 573 -2.55 -18.86 -30.85
C GLU A 573 -2.87 -17.62 -30.02
N GLY A 574 -4.17 -17.36 -29.84
CA GLY A 574 -4.65 -16.49 -28.79
C GLY A 574 -4.61 -17.21 -27.44
N GLY A 575 -4.49 -16.46 -26.33
CA GLY A 575 -4.65 -17.03 -24.99
C GLY A 575 -3.36 -17.41 -24.26
N ALA A 576 -2.16 -17.07 -24.77
CA ALA A 576 -0.92 -17.21 -24.00
C ALA A 576 -0.74 -16.01 -23.07
N GLU A 577 -0.43 -16.25 -21.80
CA GLU A 577 -0.13 -15.21 -20.82
C GLU A 577 1.27 -14.67 -21.06
N VAL A 578 1.38 -13.35 -21.21
CA VAL A 578 2.65 -12.64 -21.34
C VAL A 578 2.94 -11.94 -20.03
N ALA A 579 4.08 -12.29 -19.44
CA ALA A 579 4.65 -11.60 -18.30
C ALA A 579 5.91 -10.82 -18.69
N LEU A 580 5.97 -9.56 -18.27
CA LEU A 580 7.17 -8.72 -18.38
C LEU A 580 7.70 -8.46 -16.97
N ASP A 581 8.99 -8.73 -16.77
CA ASP A 581 9.70 -8.60 -15.50
C ASP A 581 9.04 -9.31 -14.31
N GLY A 582 8.33 -10.40 -14.57
CA GLY A 582 7.71 -11.25 -13.55
C GLY A 582 6.23 -10.98 -13.27
N PHE A 583 5.66 -9.93 -13.87
CA PHE A 583 4.23 -9.62 -13.77
C PHE A 583 3.50 -9.92 -15.07
N VAL A 584 2.35 -10.58 -15.00
CA VAL A 584 1.49 -10.81 -16.18
C VAL A 584 0.92 -9.46 -16.63
N VAL A 585 1.26 -9.04 -17.85
CA VAL A 585 0.89 -7.75 -18.42
C VAL A 585 -0.27 -7.86 -19.40
N CYS A 586 -0.36 -8.96 -20.16
CA CYS A 586 -1.43 -9.18 -21.13
C CYS A 586 -1.55 -10.65 -21.55
N THR A 587 -2.53 -10.93 -22.38
CA THR A 587 -2.73 -12.22 -23.04
C THR A 587 -2.67 -12.03 -24.56
N THR A 588 -1.99 -12.91 -25.27
CA THR A 588 -1.75 -12.75 -26.72
C THR A 588 -3.02 -12.92 -27.57
N PRO A 589 -3.08 -12.27 -28.75
CA PRO A 589 -2.17 -11.23 -29.23
C PRO A 589 -2.37 -9.91 -28.45
N CYS A 590 -1.29 -9.27 -28.04
CA CYS A 590 -1.36 -8.01 -27.29
C CYS A 590 -0.22 -7.06 -27.64
N ALA A 591 -0.51 -5.76 -27.50
CA ALA A 591 0.48 -4.71 -27.53
C ALA A 591 0.69 -4.17 -26.11
N ILE A 592 1.95 -3.91 -25.75
CA ILE A 592 2.32 -3.38 -24.43
C ILE A 592 3.24 -2.18 -24.58
N ALA A 593 3.02 -1.16 -23.75
CA ALA A 593 3.98 -0.08 -23.55
C ALA A 593 4.87 -0.45 -22.37
N ALA A 594 6.19 -0.39 -22.56
CA ALA A 594 7.18 -0.65 -21.53
C ALA A 594 8.27 0.43 -21.61
N GLU A 595 8.98 0.66 -20.51
CA GLU A 595 10.14 1.55 -20.52
C GLU A 595 11.20 1.05 -21.51
N ARG A 596 12.00 1.96 -22.07
CA ARG A 596 13.12 1.55 -22.92
C ARG A 596 14.22 0.92 -22.09
N GLY A 597 14.77 -0.20 -22.56
CA GLY A 597 15.85 -0.88 -21.87
C GLY A 597 15.74 -2.41 -21.89
N PRO A 598 16.56 -3.10 -21.10
CA PRO A 598 16.55 -4.56 -21.03
C PRO A 598 15.46 -5.07 -20.09
N HIS A 599 14.49 -5.81 -20.63
CA HIS A 599 13.40 -6.45 -19.87
C HIS A 599 13.49 -7.97 -19.95
N ARG A 600 12.89 -8.70 -19.01
CA ARG A 600 12.74 -10.16 -19.08
C ARG A 600 11.29 -10.49 -19.43
N MET A 601 11.08 -11.13 -20.57
CA MET A 601 9.76 -11.59 -20.98
C MET A 601 9.61 -13.09 -20.72
N THR A 602 8.48 -13.48 -20.15
CA THR A 602 8.08 -14.87 -19.96
C THR A 602 6.70 -15.06 -20.57
N ILE A 603 6.52 -16.14 -21.34
CA ILE A 603 5.24 -16.49 -21.96
C ILE A 603 4.85 -17.88 -21.51
N THR A 604 3.63 -18.01 -20.99
CA THR A 604 3.07 -19.27 -20.48
C THR A 604 1.72 -19.57 -21.13
N ARG A 605 1.50 -20.84 -21.49
CA ARG A 605 0.23 -21.33 -22.03
C ARG A 605 0.03 -22.75 -21.56
N ASN A 606 -1.22 -23.12 -21.24
CA ASN A 606 -1.56 -24.49 -20.94
C ASN A 606 -1.28 -25.40 -22.15
N GLY A 607 -0.70 -26.59 -21.93
CA GLY A 607 -0.33 -27.52 -22.99
C GLY A 607 0.96 -27.19 -23.75
N ALA A 608 1.72 -26.17 -23.33
CA ALA A 608 2.97 -25.75 -23.97
C ALA A 608 4.10 -25.49 -22.96
N GLU A 609 5.34 -25.69 -23.40
CA GLU A 609 6.54 -25.37 -22.61
C GLU A 609 6.64 -23.85 -22.40
N ALA A 610 6.93 -23.45 -21.15
CA ALA A 610 7.11 -22.04 -20.81
C ALA A 610 8.35 -21.45 -21.51
N TRP A 611 8.19 -20.27 -22.10
CA TRP A 611 9.27 -19.55 -22.78
C TRP A 611 9.72 -18.36 -21.95
N SER A 612 11.03 -18.16 -21.75
CA SER A 612 11.56 -17.00 -21.02
C SER A 612 12.87 -16.50 -21.64
N ARG A 613 12.95 -15.21 -21.97
CA ARG A 613 14.16 -14.56 -22.53
C ARG A 613 14.27 -13.10 -22.10
N SER A 614 15.50 -12.61 -22.03
CA SER A 614 15.77 -11.17 -21.93
C SER A 614 15.61 -10.51 -23.30
N ILE A 615 14.84 -9.43 -23.36
CA ILE A 615 14.57 -8.62 -24.54
C ILE A 615 15.05 -7.19 -24.32
N MET A 616 15.33 -6.47 -25.39
CA MET A 616 15.60 -5.03 -25.35
C MET A 616 14.39 -4.30 -25.93
N VAL A 617 13.78 -3.44 -25.14
CA VAL A 617 12.70 -2.56 -25.56
C VAL A 617 13.31 -1.31 -26.18
N LEU A 618 13.12 -1.18 -27.48
CA LEU A 618 13.63 -0.07 -28.28
C LEU A 618 12.56 1.00 -28.44
N GLN A 619 12.95 2.16 -28.98
CA GLN A 619 12.01 3.23 -29.27
C GLN A 619 11.01 2.76 -30.35
N GLY A 620 9.76 2.59 -29.96
CA GLY A 620 8.63 2.29 -30.83
C GLY A 620 7.54 3.34 -30.61
N THR A 621 6.64 3.51 -31.57
CA THR A 621 5.42 4.33 -31.37
C THR A 621 4.22 3.41 -31.39
N GLU A 622 3.09 3.84 -30.85
CA GLU A 622 1.84 3.07 -30.93
C GLU A 622 1.48 2.70 -32.38
N SER A 623 1.79 3.58 -33.35
CA SER A 623 1.60 3.35 -34.78
C SER A 623 2.64 2.43 -35.45
N ALA A 624 3.78 2.19 -34.80
CA ALA A 624 4.87 1.37 -35.30
C ALA A 624 5.58 0.65 -34.13
N PRO A 625 4.93 -0.36 -33.53
CA PRO A 625 5.48 -1.09 -32.39
C PRO A 625 6.61 -2.04 -32.82
N GLN A 626 7.53 -2.31 -31.91
CA GLN A 626 8.54 -3.36 -32.06
C GLN A 626 7.87 -4.73 -31.95
N ARG A 627 7.80 -5.46 -33.06
CA ARG A 627 7.15 -6.77 -33.09
C ARG A 627 8.09 -7.87 -32.59
N ILE A 628 7.61 -8.66 -31.64
CA ILE A 628 8.29 -9.84 -31.09
C ILE A 628 7.43 -11.05 -31.36
N SER A 629 7.91 -11.96 -32.21
CA SER A 629 7.25 -13.24 -32.48
C SER A 629 7.94 -14.35 -31.70
N VAL A 630 7.15 -15.11 -30.92
CA VAL A 630 7.63 -16.19 -30.06
C VAL A 630 7.04 -17.53 -30.49
N GLY A 631 7.91 -18.51 -30.72
CA GLY A 631 7.51 -19.89 -30.94
C GLY A 631 7.38 -20.65 -29.64
N LEU A 632 6.17 -21.11 -29.31
CA LEU A 632 5.92 -22.03 -28.21
C LEU A 632 5.96 -23.48 -28.69
N ARG A 633 6.55 -24.36 -27.89
CA ARG A 633 6.60 -25.80 -28.14
C ARG A 633 5.48 -26.48 -27.36
N LEU A 634 4.63 -27.25 -28.03
CA LEU A 634 3.64 -28.09 -27.35
C LEU A 634 4.33 -29.13 -26.47
N ASP A 635 3.76 -29.40 -25.32
CA ASP A 635 4.20 -30.50 -24.47
C ASP A 635 3.95 -31.87 -25.13
N ASP A 636 4.55 -32.93 -24.59
CA ASP A 636 4.46 -34.26 -25.18
C ASP A 636 3.07 -34.91 -25.10
N GLU A 637 2.19 -34.46 -24.19
CA GLU A 637 0.83 -34.99 -24.07
C GLU A 637 -0.10 -34.34 -25.11
N GLU A 638 -0.08 -33.01 -25.17
CA GLU A 638 -0.87 -32.21 -26.09
C GLU A 638 -0.43 -32.43 -27.53
N ARG A 639 0.88 -32.60 -27.77
CA ARG A 639 1.40 -33.01 -29.09
C ARG A 639 0.83 -34.36 -29.53
N ARG A 640 0.71 -35.33 -28.62
CA ARG A 640 0.13 -36.65 -28.95
C ARG A 640 -1.36 -36.56 -29.29
N ARG A 641 -2.13 -35.82 -28.48
CA ARG A 641 -3.56 -35.55 -28.75
C ARG A 641 -3.75 -34.85 -30.09
N TRP A 642 -2.87 -33.89 -30.40
CA TRP A 642 -2.92 -33.18 -31.66
C TRP A 642 -2.65 -34.11 -32.85
N VAL A 643 -1.62 -34.97 -32.78
CA VAL A 643 -1.32 -35.96 -33.84
C VAL A 643 -2.49 -36.94 -34.03
N GLU A 644 -3.10 -37.39 -32.95
CA GLU A 644 -4.30 -38.25 -32.99
C GLU A 644 -5.46 -37.55 -33.69
N ASN A 645 -5.78 -36.30 -33.29
CA ASN A 645 -6.81 -35.50 -33.93
C ASN A 645 -6.50 -35.23 -35.42
N ALA A 646 -5.27 -34.88 -35.75
CA ALA A 646 -4.84 -34.64 -37.12
C ALA A 646 -5.00 -35.90 -37.99
N SER A 647 -4.70 -37.09 -37.44
CA SER A 647 -4.91 -38.35 -38.13
C SER A 647 -6.40 -38.64 -38.41
N ILE A 648 -7.29 -38.23 -37.50
CA ILE A 648 -8.74 -38.32 -37.67
C ILE A 648 -9.20 -37.39 -38.80
N PHE A 649 -8.73 -36.13 -38.81
CA PHE A 649 -9.09 -35.17 -39.86
C PHE A 649 -8.58 -35.59 -41.25
N GLU A 650 -7.35 -36.13 -41.34
CA GLU A 650 -6.84 -36.69 -42.58
C GLU A 650 -7.60 -37.95 -43.00
N GLY A 651 -8.07 -38.76 -42.06
CA GLY A 651 -9.00 -39.86 -42.31
C GLY A 651 -10.32 -39.38 -42.93
N LEU A 652 -10.93 -38.34 -42.34
CA LEU A 652 -12.16 -37.74 -42.85
C LEU A 652 -11.98 -37.13 -44.25
N LYS A 653 -10.83 -36.52 -44.55
CA LYS A 653 -10.53 -36.06 -45.92
C LYS A 653 -10.43 -37.20 -46.93
N ARG A 654 -9.81 -38.32 -46.53
CA ARG A 654 -9.71 -39.52 -47.37
C ARG A 654 -11.08 -40.15 -47.65
N ASP A 655 -11.97 -40.12 -46.66
CA ASP A 655 -13.31 -40.70 -46.76
C ASP A 655 -14.35 -39.75 -47.37
N ALA A 656 -14.14 -38.43 -47.31
CA ALA A 656 -15.05 -37.42 -47.88
C ALA A 656 -14.81 -37.16 -49.37
N ALA A 657 -13.61 -37.40 -49.89
CA ALA A 657 -13.30 -37.24 -51.30
C ALA A 657 -13.65 -38.51 -52.08
N LEU A 658 -14.73 -38.49 -52.87
CA LEU A 658 -15.01 -39.54 -53.86
C LEU A 658 -13.75 -39.72 -54.73
N THR A 659 -13.18 -40.93 -54.72
CA THR A 659 -11.97 -41.18 -55.52
C THR A 659 -12.28 -40.97 -57.00
N ALA A 660 -11.28 -40.56 -57.81
CA ALA A 660 -11.48 -40.36 -59.24
C ALA A 660 -12.07 -41.61 -59.94
N ALA A 661 -11.76 -42.80 -59.42
CA ALA A 661 -12.33 -44.08 -59.86
C ALA A 661 -13.81 -44.23 -59.52
N GLU A 662 -14.26 -43.78 -58.34
CA GLU A 662 -15.66 -43.80 -57.94
C GLU A 662 -16.50 -42.76 -58.68
N VAL A 663 -15.96 -41.56 -58.90
CA VAL A 663 -16.59 -40.55 -59.76
C VAL A 663 -16.74 -41.08 -61.19
N ALA A 664 -15.71 -41.75 -61.74
CA ALA A 664 -15.78 -42.39 -63.04
C ALA A 664 -16.80 -43.54 -63.07
N ARG A 665 -16.88 -44.35 -62.00
CA ARG A 665 -17.86 -45.44 -61.87
C ARG A 665 -19.29 -44.93 -61.76
N ILE A 666 -19.52 -43.85 -61.00
CA ILE A 666 -20.83 -43.18 -60.88
C ILE A 666 -21.22 -42.55 -62.23
N ARG A 667 -20.31 -41.87 -62.91
CA ARG A 667 -20.56 -41.33 -64.26
C ARG A 667 -20.82 -42.44 -65.27
N GLY A 668 -20.07 -43.54 -65.22
CA GLY A 668 -20.26 -44.72 -66.06
C GLY A 668 -21.61 -45.41 -65.79
N PHE A 669 -22.01 -45.54 -64.54
CA PHE A 669 -23.32 -46.08 -64.15
C PHE A 669 -24.47 -45.14 -64.55
N ALA A 670 -24.31 -43.83 -64.39
CA ALA A 670 -25.27 -42.84 -64.88
C ALA A 670 -25.40 -42.86 -66.41
N GLN A 671 -24.29 -43.05 -67.13
CA GLN A 671 -24.28 -43.22 -68.59
C GLN A 671 -24.99 -44.52 -69.00
N PHE A 672 -24.71 -45.63 -68.28
CA PHE A 672 -25.41 -46.90 -68.46
C PHE A 672 -26.92 -46.75 -68.25
N LEU A 673 -27.36 -46.12 -67.16
CA LEU A 673 -28.78 -45.86 -66.90
C LEU A 673 -29.43 -45.04 -68.02
N ARG A 674 -28.77 -43.98 -68.51
CA ARG A 674 -29.26 -43.18 -69.65
C ARG A 674 -29.39 -43.99 -70.95
N GLN A 675 -28.47 -44.94 -71.19
CA GLN A 675 -28.47 -45.77 -72.39
C GLN A 675 -29.34 -47.03 -72.25
N SER A 676 -29.68 -47.44 -71.04
CA SER A 676 -30.45 -48.66 -70.75
C SER A 676 -31.93 -48.60 -71.17
N GLY A 677 -32.42 -47.43 -71.58
CA GLY A 677 -33.81 -47.25 -72.02
C GLY A 677 -34.85 -47.39 -70.89
N TYR A 678 -34.43 -47.41 -69.63
CA TYR A 678 -35.31 -47.54 -68.47
C TYR A 678 -36.19 -46.29 -68.31
N ARG A 679 -37.48 -46.40 -68.68
CA ARG A 679 -38.49 -45.36 -68.43
C ARG A 679 -39.10 -45.59 -67.05
N ILE A 680 -38.94 -44.63 -66.15
CA ILE A 680 -39.69 -44.57 -64.89
C ILE A 680 -41.07 -44.00 -65.24
N ASP A 681 -42.08 -44.86 -65.38
CA ASP A 681 -43.46 -44.43 -65.50
C ASP A 681 -43.93 -43.87 -64.15
N GLN A 682 -43.98 -42.55 -64.04
CA GLN A 682 -44.69 -41.90 -62.93
C GLN A 682 -46.20 -42.07 -63.15
N LYS A 683 -46.79 -43.13 -62.58
CA LYS A 683 -48.23 -43.14 -62.31
C LYS A 683 -48.50 -42.12 -61.19
N ARG A 684 -49.06 -40.97 -61.55
CA ARG A 684 -49.75 -40.09 -60.59
C ARG A 684 -51.02 -40.81 -60.15
N ASP A 685 -50.96 -41.43 -58.99
CA ASP A 685 -52.14 -41.86 -58.26
C ASP A 685 -52.58 -40.69 -57.37
N GLU A 686 -53.70 -40.04 -57.71
CA GLU A 686 -54.25 -38.89 -56.97
C GLU A 686 -54.86 -39.27 -55.60
N SER A 687 -54.56 -40.47 -55.09
CA SER A 687 -55.09 -40.98 -53.82
C SER A 687 -54.12 -40.94 -52.64
N ILE A 688 -52.89 -40.43 -52.80
CA ILE A 688 -51.96 -40.24 -51.69
C ILE A 688 -52.11 -38.82 -51.12
N ARG A 689 -52.96 -38.66 -50.10
CA ARG A 689 -52.86 -37.54 -49.15
C ARG A 689 -51.70 -37.83 -48.21
N VAL A 690 -50.56 -37.17 -48.43
CA VAL A 690 -49.53 -37.03 -47.40
C VAL A 690 -49.93 -35.82 -46.56
N ASP A 691 -50.63 -36.11 -45.46
CA ASP A 691 -50.88 -35.16 -44.38
C ASP A 691 -49.73 -35.34 -43.39
N THR A 692 -48.74 -34.44 -43.43
CA THR A 692 -47.66 -34.43 -42.45
C THR A 692 -47.33 -32.99 -42.06
N ASP A 693 -48.06 -32.48 -41.08
CA ASP A 693 -47.67 -31.39 -40.17
C ASP A 693 -46.61 -31.86 -39.14
N GLU A 694 -45.80 -32.88 -39.49
CA GLU A 694 -44.68 -33.38 -38.69
C GLU A 694 -43.41 -33.39 -39.55
N ALA A 695 -42.98 -32.21 -39.99
CA ALA A 695 -41.58 -32.01 -40.33
C ALA A 695 -40.83 -31.76 -39.01
N PRO A 696 -39.83 -32.57 -38.61
CA PRO A 696 -39.01 -32.23 -37.46
C PRO A 696 -38.29 -30.91 -37.76
N VAL A 697 -38.60 -29.90 -36.95
CA VAL A 697 -37.88 -28.63 -36.93
C VAL A 697 -36.45 -28.97 -36.55
N ILE A 698 -35.50 -28.78 -37.47
CA ILE A 698 -34.08 -28.84 -37.15
C ILE A 698 -33.77 -27.55 -36.37
N GLU A 699 -33.99 -27.62 -35.06
CA GLU A 699 -33.51 -26.62 -34.12
C GLU A 699 -31.98 -26.67 -34.07
N GLN A 700 -31.36 -25.51 -34.27
CA GLN A 700 -29.95 -25.19 -34.03
C GLN A 700 -28.89 -26.13 -34.60
N TRP A 701 -28.17 -25.61 -35.62
CA TRP A 701 -26.81 -26.04 -35.93
C TRP A 701 -25.89 -25.77 -34.72
N ASN A 702 -25.71 -26.77 -33.87
CA ASN A 702 -24.58 -26.82 -32.95
C ASN A 702 -23.35 -27.26 -33.75
N SER A 703 -22.69 -26.30 -34.41
CA SER A 703 -21.39 -26.53 -35.00
C SER A 703 -20.33 -26.70 -33.90
N PHE A 704 -19.35 -27.56 -34.15
CA PHE A 704 -18.19 -27.83 -33.29
C PHE A 704 -17.41 -26.56 -32.90
N TRP A 705 -17.52 -25.50 -33.70
CA TRP A 705 -16.82 -24.22 -33.54
C TRP A 705 -17.37 -23.31 -32.43
N ASN A 706 -18.48 -23.66 -31.78
CA ASN A 706 -19.09 -22.87 -30.71
C ASN A 706 -18.76 -23.37 -29.29
N ARG A 707 -17.76 -24.26 -29.10
CA ARG A 707 -17.49 -24.89 -27.79
C ARG A 707 -16.05 -24.83 -27.27
N TRP A 708 -15.19 -24.01 -27.86
CA TRP A 708 -13.86 -23.72 -27.29
C TRP A 708 -13.56 -22.24 -27.35
#